data_AF-A0A809SK89-F1
#
_entry.id   AF-A0A809SK89-F1
#
_cell.length_a   1.000
_cell.length_b   1.000
_cell.length_c   1.000
_cell.angle_alpha   90.00
_cell.angle_beta   90.00
_cell.angle_gamma   90.00
#
_symmetry.space_group_name_H-M   'P 1'
#
loop_
_entity.id
_entity.type
_entity.pdbx_description
1 polymer ?
#
loop_
_entity_poly.entity_id
_entity_poly.type
_entity_poly.pdbx_seq_one_letter_code
_entity_poly.pdbx_strand_id
1 'polypeptide(L)'
;MIKKYCKITKGLFLTSVALPIILTASCKEEVKQTINKEPEEEKKSEENITKITEQPKPTEPINNPEEPAKSEPEKPTDSTSEPISEPKPSEPKKTETSIDNKNQQRFETQIRNYHQNLETVISKRNDIKKEATYKYEAIVDDLDKLEEKLKYFNLNFNNLQEIESLNSYTIDEFKRIDELINNLKNTSDFKPTYAVGNFDKNAQKVDKDAADLDPLQNYPELDAINRSLNSNNTTINAANAFINNQAIQFAKFAGSVSVPGVTENGYTDQKKELVRQFVNSHIIKNSNMTLKEKMRAIFDWITSNVKYATGSSHPAIEPHEVMTRLVAVCGGYSTLYKAMLDIIGIKNVMVAGWSAAGAHQWNIVEDPETHEWFHSDATWGSVNNKYYNLSSEAISPDHRVDTIIDLSTNHEGIQYRYWHGLSVFNSTNPNTIVPDTVSNIKVESIFNDLFNNDKVKTLSVGRYVNRIGYRGGSHNLVSFEVNSENPNFSARDGILYRNNFIEILSTPGQNPRTEIVIPKETSDLRDGKEIFNTPNLTNIVVESGNYSFASYKGILYNNDFTQIISVPAGLREYFVKGTVNLQGQEFSFKDRVNKIVLEEGITSIPESTFNQLNNLREVHLPNSITSISPYAFNQINHVTLITKEFNQVISDFAKQKSFTYRIDK
;
A
#
# COMPACT_ATOMS: atom_id res chain seq x y z
N MET A 1 -29.98 47.81 5.17
CA MET A 1 -30.96 47.84 6.29
C MET A 1 -31.41 46.42 6.58
N ILE A 2 -31.88 46.13 7.81
CA ILE A 2 -32.46 44.84 8.27
C ILE A 2 -31.49 43.63 8.27
N LYS A 3 -31.36 42.99 9.44
CA LYS A 3 -30.66 41.71 9.65
C LYS A 3 -31.64 40.54 9.52
N LYS A 4 -31.15 39.36 9.17
CA LYS A 4 -31.62 38.09 9.78
C LYS A 4 -30.47 37.09 9.89
N TYR A 5 -30.35 36.46 11.05
CA TYR A 5 -29.41 35.36 11.28
C TYR A 5 -29.99 34.05 10.77
N CYS A 6 -29.13 33.14 10.32
CA CYS A 6 -29.34 31.71 10.49
C CYS A 6 -28.02 31.03 10.84
N LYS A 7 -28.03 30.15 11.85
CA LYS A 7 -26.93 29.22 12.10
C LYS A 7 -27.02 28.09 11.07
N ILE A 8 -25.90 27.67 10.49
CA ILE A 8 -25.78 26.37 9.85
C ILE A 8 -24.65 25.61 10.54
N THR A 9 -24.86 24.32 10.77
CA THR A 9 -24.01 23.42 11.55
C THR A 9 -22.81 22.91 10.76
N LYS A 10 -21.76 22.48 11.48
CA LYS A 10 -20.66 21.69 10.90
C LYS A 10 -21.22 20.42 10.24
N GLY A 11 -20.74 20.07 9.05
CA GLY A 11 -21.08 18.81 8.39
C GLY A 11 -20.45 18.68 6.99
N LEU A 12 -19.92 17.48 6.71
CA LEU A 12 -19.42 16.98 5.42
C LEU A 12 -18.34 17.82 4.69
N PHE A 13 -17.10 17.35 4.78
CA PHE A 13 -16.19 17.41 3.63
C PHE A 13 -16.70 16.45 2.54
N LEU A 14 -16.69 16.89 1.27
CA LEU A 14 -16.99 16.07 0.10
C LEU A 14 -15.84 16.21 -0.91
N THR A 15 -14.88 15.28 -0.86
CA THR A 15 -13.78 15.18 -1.83
C THR A 15 -14.23 14.35 -3.04
N SER A 16 -14.87 15.01 -4.01
CA SER A 16 -15.23 14.36 -5.28
C SER A 16 -14.02 14.32 -6.23
N VAL A 17 -13.60 13.12 -6.60
CA VAL A 17 -12.61 12.92 -7.67
C VAL A 17 -13.32 13.15 -9.01
N ALA A 18 -12.83 14.10 -9.81
CA ALA A 18 -13.41 14.41 -11.11
C ALA A 18 -12.76 13.56 -12.23
N LEU A 19 -13.56 12.73 -12.89
CA LEU A 19 -13.26 12.25 -14.25
C LEU A 19 -13.94 13.17 -15.28
N PRO A 20 -13.31 13.43 -16.45
CA PRO A 20 -13.87 14.34 -17.44
C PRO A 20 -14.99 13.67 -18.24
N ILE A 21 -16.23 14.16 -18.10
CA ILE A 21 -17.33 13.84 -19.00
C ILE A 21 -17.27 14.82 -20.18
N ILE A 22 -17.02 14.31 -21.39
CA ILE A 22 -17.12 15.09 -22.63
C ILE A 22 -18.61 15.30 -22.95
N LEU A 23 -19.10 16.51 -22.76
CA LEU A 23 -20.44 16.95 -23.19
C LEU A 23 -20.33 17.96 -24.32
N THR A 24 -20.55 17.51 -25.54
CA THR A 24 -20.65 18.36 -26.73
C THR A 24 -21.99 19.11 -26.74
N ALA A 25 -21.97 20.41 -26.44
CA ALA A 25 -23.11 21.30 -26.61
C ALA A 25 -22.90 22.20 -27.83
N SER A 26 -23.71 22.01 -28.87
CA SER A 26 -23.73 22.86 -30.07
C SER A 26 -24.75 23.98 -29.92
N CYS A 27 -24.38 25.22 -30.24
CA CYS A 27 -25.30 26.13 -30.92
C CYS A 27 -24.60 27.25 -31.69
N LYS A 28 -25.27 27.68 -32.77
CA LYS A 28 -25.06 28.90 -33.56
C LYS A 28 -25.48 30.15 -32.77
N GLU A 29 -25.29 31.41 -33.17
CA GLU A 29 -24.65 32.10 -34.32
C GLU A 29 -23.99 33.38 -33.69
N GLU A 30 -23.28 34.31 -34.32
CA GLU A 30 -23.50 35.02 -35.59
C GLU A 30 -22.21 35.77 -36.04
N VAL A 31 -22.23 36.44 -37.19
CA VAL A 31 -21.04 36.87 -37.95
C VAL A 31 -20.73 38.37 -37.86
N LYS A 32 -19.44 38.73 -37.81
CA LYS A 32 -18.93 39.95 -38.46
C LYS A 32 -17.70 39.65 -39.31
N GLN A 33 -17.79 39.96 -40.61
CA GLN A 33 -16.68 39.90 -41.56
C GLN A 33 -15.84 41.18 -41.50
N THR A 34 -14.53 41.03 -41.74
CA THR A 34 -13.74 42.04 -42.45
C THR A 34 -12.79 41.32 -43.41
N ILE A 35 -12.71 41.77 -44.66
CA ILE A 35 -12.00 41.08 -45.76
C ILE A 35 -10.73 41.84 -46.13
N ASN A 36 -9.62 41.11 -46.33
CA ASN A 36 -8.42 41.40 -47.15
C ASN A 36 -7.21 40.67 -46.53
N LYS A 37 -6.23 40.10 -47.27
CA LYS A 37 -6.12 39.73 -48.70
C LYS A 37 -4.87 38.83 -48.85
N GLU A 38 -4.89 37.87 -49.77
CA GLU A 38 -3.66 37.20 -50.28
C GLU A 38 -2.95 38.12 -51.31
N PRO A 39 -1.65 37.89 -51.61
CA PRO A 39 -1.18 36.81 -52.52
C PRO A 39 -0.37 35.72 -51.77
N GLU A 40 -0.16 34.49 -52.25
CA GLU A 40 0.49 34.05 -53.53
C GLU A 40 1.93 34.61 -53.66
N GLU A 41 2.97 33.88 -54.09
CA GLU A 41 3.06 32.76 -55.05
C GLU A 41 4.16 31.72 -54.69
N GLU A 42 3.94 30.45 -55.08
CA GLU A 42 4.90 29.52 -55.77
C GLU A 42 6.27 29.07 -55.14
N LYS A 43 6.90 27.92 -55.49
CA LYS A 43 6.58 26.79 -56.41
C LYS A 43 7.39 25.50 -56.07
N LYS A 44 6.76 24.32 -56.30
CA LYS A 44 7.34 23.00 -56.71
C LYS A 44 8.40 22.32 -55.81
N SER A 45 8.59 21.00 -55.85
CA SER A 45 8.15 19.92 -56.78
C SER A 45 7.58 18.72 -55.97
N GLU A 46 6.64 17.87 -56.43
CA GLU A 46 6.55 17.04 -57.66
C GLU A 46 7.72 16.02 -57.76
N GLU A 47 7.59 14.73 -58.07
CA GLU A 47 6.50 13.75 -58.35
C GLU A 47 7.12 12.33 -58.12
N ASN A 48 6.50 11.13 -58.11
CA ASN A 48 5.20 10.54 -58.50
C ASN A 48 4.92 9.31 -57.54
N ILE A 49 3.73 8.71 -57.34
CA ILE A 49 2.85 7.88 -58.23
C ILE A 49 3.60 6.61 -58.75
N THR A 50 3.14 5.37 -58.53
CA THR A 50 1.86 4.78 -59.02
C THR A 50 1.36 3.59 -58.18
N LYS A 51 0.03 3.32 -58.22
CA LYS A 51 -0.60 2.04 -57.80
C LYS A 51 -0.49 0.98 -58.92
N ILE A 52 -0.72 -0.30 -58.60
CA ILE A 52 -1.68 -1.23 -59.29
C ILE A 52 -1.79 -2.56 -58.51
N THR A 53 -2.68 -3.46 -58.92
CA THR A 53 -3.39 -4.45 -58.10
C THR A 53 -3.05 -5.93 -58.33
N GLU A 54 -3.43 -6.75 -57.33
CA GLU A 54 -3.81 -8.18 -57.43
C GLU A 54 -2.75 -9.30 -57.51
N GLN A 55 -3.23 -10.54 -57.36
CA GLN A 55 -2.50 -11.73 -56.92
C GLN A 55 -1.77 -12.49 -58.05
N PRO A 56 -0.90 -13.47 -57.71
CA PRO A 56 -1.40 -14.85 -57.66
C PRO A 56 -0.99 -15.67 -56.42
N LYS A 57 -1.54 -16.90 -56.31
CA LYS A 57 -1.27 -17.91 -55.26
C LYS A 57 -0.16 -18.91 -55.73
N PRO A 58 0.17 -20.03 -55.04
CA PRO A 58 1.58 -20.36 -54.74
C PRO A 58 2.11 -21.64 -55.43
N THR A 59 3.39 -21.92 -55.24
CA THR A 59 4.02 -23.22 -55.59
C THR A 59 4.94 -23.74 -54.48
N GLU A 60 4.52 -24.83 -53.86
CA GLU A 60 5.34 -25.90 -53.26
C GLU A 60 6.00 -26.76 -54.37
N PRO A 61 6.72 -27.90 -54.10
CA PRO A 61 7.02 -28.59 -52.83
C PRO A 61 8.52 -28.89 -52.61
N ILE A 62 8.88 -29.57 -51.50
CA ILE A 62 9.55 -30.90 -51.51
C ILE A 62 9.24 -31.65 -50.19
N ASN A 63 8.73 -32.88 -50.34
CA ASN A 63 8.69 -34.03 -49.43
C ASN A 63 8.23 -33.88 -47.96
N ASN A 64 6.92 -34.10 -47.84
CA ASN A 64 6.12 -34.45 -46.67
C ASN A 64 6.34 -35.97 -46.29
N PRO A 65 5.45 -36.72 -45.59
CA PRO A 65 5.75 -37.24 -44.25
C PRO A 65 5.48 -38.77 -44.08
N GLU A 66 5.21 -39.23 -42.86
CA GLU A 66 4.31 -40.38 -42.61
C GLU A 66 2.94 -39.89 -42.08
N GLU A 67 1.85 -40.52 -42.50
CA GLU A 67 0.45 -40.16 -42.18
C GLU A 67 -0.35 -41.35 -41.60
N PRO A 68 -1.48 -41.10 -40.89
CA PRO A 68 -2.38 -42.12 -40.36
C PRO A 68 -3.55 -42.45 -41.30
N ALA A 69 -4.37 -43.46 -40.98
CA ALA A 69 -5.66 -43.68 -41.65
C ALA A 69 -6.74 -44.32 -40.75
N LYS A 70 -8.02 -44.05 -41.08
CA LYS A 70 -9.25 -44.73 -40.64
C LYS A 70 -10.21 -44.86 -41.84
N SER A 71 -10.88 -45.99 -42.01
CA SER A 71 -12.16 -46.11 -42.75
C SER A 71 -12.81 -47.50 -42.61
N GLU A 72 -14.10 -47.60 -42.94
CA GLU A 72 -15.00 -48.76 -42.87
C GLU A 72 -15.52 -49.10 -44.31
N PRO A 73 -16.64 -49.85 -44.59
CA PRO A 73 -17.22 -51.11 -44.06
C PRO A 73 -17.56 -52.15 -45.18
N GLU A 74 -18.41 -53.17 -44.87
CA GLU A 74 -19.16 -54.09 -45.80
C GLU A 74 -18.36 -55.22 -46.54
N LYS A 75 -18.87 -56.43 -46.87
CA LYS A 75 -20.14 -57.19 -46.61
C LYS A 75 -19.89 -58.75 -46.66
N PRO A 76 -20.86 -59.71 -46.69
CA PRO A 76 -20.70 -61.05 -46.08
C PRO A 76 -20.65 -62.27 -47.04
N THR A 77 -20.35 -63.46 -46.48
CA THR A 77 -20.63 -64.81 -47.02
C THR A 77 -21.05 -65.79 -45.90
N ASP A 78 -21.49 -67.02 -46.25
CA ASP A 78 -22.46 -67.82 -45.47
C ASP A 78 -22.09 -69.31 -45.26
N SER A 79 -22.79 -69.96 -44.31
CA SER A 79 -23.18 -71.39 -44.23
C SER A 79 -22.29 -72.46 -43.55
N THR A 80 -22.96 -73.26 -42.69
CA THR A 80 -22.66 -74.67 -42.25
C THR A 80 -21.43 -74.95 -41.35
N SER A 81 -21.45 -75.89 -40.38
CA SER A 81 -22.50 -76.85 -39.92
C SER A 81 -22.44 -77.19 -38.41
N GLU A 82 -23.54 -77.78 -37.92
CA GLU A 82 -23.83 -78.44 -36.62
C GLU A 82 -22.86 -79.59 -36.19
N PRO A 83 -22.95 -80.18 -34.95
CA PRO A 83 -24.10 -80.22 -34.02
C PRO A 83 -23.87 -79.93 -32.52
N ILE A 84 -24.99 -79.94 -31.78
CA ILE A 84 -25.15 -79.67 -30.33
C ILE A 84 -24.96 -80.95 -29.48
N SER A 85 -24.49 -80.80 -28.24
CA SER A 85 -24.75 -81.77 -27.15
C SER A 85 -24.86 -81.10 -25.78
N GLU A 86 -26.03 -81.17 -25.13
CA GLU A 86 -26.14 -80.98 -23.66
C GLU A 86 -25.64 -82.24 -22.92
N PRO A 87 -25.19 -82.14 -21.65
CA PRO A 87 -26.16 -82.32 -20.55
C PRO A 87 -25.85 -81.61 -19.21
N LYS A 88 -26.82 -80.81 -18.73
CA LYS A 88 -27.23 -80.65 -17.31
C LYS A 88 -26.21 -80.14 -16.25
N PRO A 89 -26.67 -79.74 -15.04
CA PRO A 89 -26.01 -78.64 -14.29
C PRO A 89 -25.02 -79.06 -13.20
N SER A 90 -24.14 -78.12 -12.85
CA SER A 90 -23.32 -78.13 -11.63
C SER A 90 -23.42 -76.78 -10.88
N GLU A 91 -23.08 -76.79 -9.60
CA GLU A 91 -23.47 -75.81 -8.57
C GLU A 91 -22.96 -74.36 -8.74
N PRO A 92 -23.64 -73.35 -8.16
CA PRO A 92 -23.26 -71.94 -8.27
C PRO A 92 -22.01 -71.59 -7.46
N LYS A 93 -20.96 -71.09 -8.13
CA LYS A 93 -19.78 -70.52 -7.47
C LYS A 93 -20.11 -69.19 -6.78
N LYS A 94 -20.07 -69.18 -5.44
CA LYS A 94 -19.95 -67.95 -4.65
C LYS A 94 -18.53 -67.38 -4.83
N THR A 95 -18.36 -66.21 -5.45
CA THR A 95 -17.04 -65.53 -5.42
C THR A 95 -17.11 -64.00 -5.52
N GLU A 96 -18.03 -63.42 -6.30
CA GLU A 96 -18.04 -61.95 -6.53
C GLU A 96 -18.47 -61.13 -5.30
N THR A 97 -19.36 -61.67 -4.45
CA THR A 97 -19.90 -60.93 -3.30
C THR A 97 -18.90 -60.70 -2.15
N SER A 98 -17.73 -61.33 -2.12
CA SER A 98 -16.83 -61.22 -0.95
C SER A 98 -15.88 -60.02 -1.00
N ILE A 99 -15.52 -59.53 -2.19
CA ILE A 99 -14.61 -58.38 -2.34
C ILE A 99 -15.37 -57.08 -2.04
N ASP A 100 -16.59 -56.97 -2.56
CA ASP A 100 -17.46 -55.80 -2.37
C ASP A 100 -17.83 -55.63 -0.89
N ASN A 101 -18.27 -56.71 -0.22
CA ASN A 101 -18.50 -56.72 1.23
C ASN A 101 -17.27 -56.28 2.04
N LYS A 102 -16.05 -56.64 1.60
CA LYS A 102 -14.81 -56.27 2.30
C LYS A 102 -14.48 -54.78 2.14
N ASN A 103 -14.75 -54.20 0.97
CA ASN A 103 -14.62 -52.76 0.75
C ASN A 103 -15.71 -51.97 1.49
N GLN A 104 -16.95 -52.46 1.51
CA GLN A 104 -18.04 -51.87 2.29
C GLN A 104 -17.75 -51.88 3.79
N GLN A 105 -17.35 -53.02 4.37
CA GLN A 105 -16.98 -53.12 5.78
C GLN A 105 -15.79 -52.21 6.14
N ARG A 106 -14.83 -52.04 5.21
CA ARG A 106 -13.72 -51.10 5.36
C ARG A 106 -14.22 -49.65 5.36
N PHE A 107 -15.11 -49.27 4.44
CA PHE A 107 -15.72 -47.94 4.38
C PHE A 107 -16.52 -47.60 5.64
N GLU A 108 -17.40 -48.50 6.09
CA GLU A 108 -18.12 -48.36 7.36
C GLU A 108 -17.17 -48.24 8.57
N THR A 109 -16.02 -48.93 8.54
CA THR A 109 -15.00 -48.82 9.59
C THR A 109 -14.33 -47.46 9.56
N GLN A 110 -14.04 -46.89 8.38
CA GLN A 110 -13.48 -45.54 8.28
C GLN A 110 -14.49 -44.46 8.67
N ILE A 111 -15.80 -44.67 8.44
CA ILE A 111 -16.87 -43.80 8.97
C ILE A 111 -16.90 -43.85 10.51
N ARG A 112 -16.80 -45.03 11.12
CA ARG A 112 -16.68 -45.18 12.58
C ARG A 112 -15.43 -44.48 13.13
N ASN A 113 -14.27 -44.70 12.50
CA ASN A 113 -13.01 -44.03 12.85
C ASN A 113 -13.13 -42.50 12.76
N TYR A 114 -13.79 -41.99 11.72
CA TYR A 114 -14.01 -40.55 11.52
C TYR A 114 -14.87 -39.93 12.62
N HIS A 115 -15.99 -40.58 13.00
CA HIS A 115 -16.81 -40.08 14.12
C HIS A 115 -16.06 -40.15 15.46
N GLN A 116 -15.31 -41.23 15.72
CA GLN A 116 -14.48 -41.34 16.91
C GLN A 116 -13.36 -40.28 16.95
N ASN A 117 -12.75 -39.98 15.81
CA ASN A 117 -11.77 -38.91 15.66
C ASN A 117 -12.40 -37.54 15.99
N LEU A 118 -13.58 -37.24 15.45
CA LEU A 118 -14.31 -35.99 15.71
C LEU A 118 -14.65 -35.81 17.20
N GLU A 119 -15.23 -36.83 17.85
CA GLU A 119 -15.49 -36.82 19.30
C GLU A 119 -14.19 -36.65 20.11
N THR A 120 -13.09 -37.25 19.67
CA THR A 120 -11.78 -37.10 20.30
C THR A 120 -11.25 -35.66 20.19
N VAL A 121 -11.41 -34.99 19.04
CA VAL A 121 -11.05 -33.57 18.88
C VAL A 121 -11.91 -32.71 19.82
N ILE A 122 -13.22 -32.93 19.82
CA ILE A 122 -14.18 -32.19 20.66
C ILE A 122 -13.80 -32.32 22.14
N SER A 123 -13.57 -33.55 22.66
CA SER A 123 -13.20 -33.76 24.06
C SER A 123 -11.85 -33.12 24.38
N LYS A 124 -10.81 -33.41 23.58
CA LYS A 124 -9.44 -32.95 23.82
C LYS A 124 -9.35 -31.42 23.84
N ARG A 125 -10.10 -30.74 22.95
CA ARG A 125 -10.26 -29.28 22.99
C ARG A 125 -10.99 -28.82 24.25
N ASN A 126 -12.11 -29.46 24.60
CA ASN A 126 -12.93 -29.08 25.75
C ASN A 126 -12.18 -29.28 27.08
N ASP A 127 -11.26 -30.26 27.15
CA ASP A 127 -10.39 -30.48 28.29
C ASP A 127 -9.28 -29.41 28.37
N ILE A 128 -8.59 -29.12 27.26
CA ILE A 128 -7.55 -28.09 27.22
C ILE A 128 -8.13 -26.67 27.47
N LYS A 129 -9.35 -26.38 27.00
CA LYS A 129 -10.06 -25.12 27.30
C LYS A 129 -10.38 -24.92 28.81
N LYS A 130 -10.22 -25.94 29.67
CA LYS A 130 -10.32 -25.79 31.14
C LYS A 130 -9.00 -25.36 31.78
N GLU A 131 -7.87 -25.61 31.13
CA GLU A 131 -6.51 -25.29 31.61
C GLU A 131 -5.87 -24.11 30.86
N ALA A 132 -6.50 -23.60 29.81
CA ALA A 132 -5.97 -22.53 28.98
C ALA A 132 -6.17 -21.14 29.62
N THR A 133 -5.08 -20.50 30.06
CA THR A 133 -5.06 -19.04 30.25
C THR A 133 -4.54 -18.35 28.98
N TYR A 134 -3.32 -18.69 28.55
CA TYR A 134 -2.70 -18.18 27.32
C TYR A 134 -1.87 -19.25 26.61
N LYS A 135 -0.96 -19.94 27.31
CA LYS A 135 0.05 -20.81 26.68
C LYS A 135 -0.49 -21.99 25.86
N TYR A 136 -1.76 -22.38 26.05
CA TYR A 136 -2.42 -23.45 25.30
C TYR A 136 -3.44 -22.95 24.26
N GLU A 137 -3.64 -21.64 24.14
CA GLU A 137 -4.56 -21.01 23.17
C GLU A 137 -4.22 -21.41 21.72
N ALA A 138 -2.91 -21.46 21.42
CA ALA A 138 -2.32 -22.05 20.22
C ALA A 138 -2.89 -23.45 19.84
N ILE A 139 -2.91 -24.37 20.81
CA ILE A 139 -3.39 -25.75 20.62
C ILE A 139 -4.92 -25.79 20.51
N VAL A 140 -5.61 -24.89 21.21
CA VAL A 140 -7.05 -24.72 21.12
C VAL A 140 -7.46 -24.31 19.69
N ASP A 141 -6.76 -23.36 19.08
CA ASP A 141 -6.98 -22.96 17.68
C ASP A 141 -6.74 -24.11 16.71
N ASP A 142 -5.64 -24.85 16.87
CA ASP A 142 -5.32 -26.01 16.03
C ASP A 142 -6.43 -27.08 16.12
N LEU A 143 -6.99 -27.30 17.31
CA LEU A 143 -8.11 -28.23 17.52
C LEU A 143 -9.44 -27.70 16.97
N ASP A 144 -9.75 -26.41 17.12
CA ASP A 144 -10.97 -25.81 16.52
C ASP A 144 -10.90 -25.82 14.98
N LYS A 145 -9.71 -25.55 14.38
CA LYS A 145 -9.46 -25.71 12.93
C LYS A 145 -9.64 -27.16 12.47
N LEU A 146 -9.13 -28.13 13.24
CA LEU A 146 -9.25 -29.56 12.95
C LEU A 146 -10.71 -30.04 13.05
N GLU A 147 -11.46 -29.57 14.05
CA GLU A 147 -12.90 -29.83 14.21
C GLU A 147 -13.71 -29.25 13.04
N GLU A 148 -13.40 -28.02 12.61
CA GLU A 148 -14.07 -27.38 11.48
C GLU A 148 -13.84 -28.18 10.17
N LYS A 149 -12.60 -28.60 9.92
CA LYS A 149 -12.23 -29.43 8.77
C LYS A 149 -12.98 -30.77 8.77
N LEU A 150 -13.02 -31.46 9.91
CA LEU A 150 -13.78 -32.71 10.06
C LEU A 150 -15.27 -32.49 9.79
N LYS A 151 -15.89 -31.49 10.42
CA LYS A 151 -17.33 -31.18 10.24
C LYS A 151 -17.72 -30.85 8.81
N TYR A 152 -16.82 -30.25 8.01
CA TYR A 152 -17.07 -29.98 6.59
C TYR A 152 -17.23 -31.27 5.76
N PHE A 153 -16.36 -32.26 5.98
CA PHE A 153 -16.40 -33.53 5.25
C PHE A 153 -17.58 -34.44 5.64
N ASN A 154 -18.18 -34.24 6.82
CA ASN A 154 -19.36 -34.97 7.32
C ASN A 154 -20.55 -35.06 6.34
N LEU A 155 -20.60 -34.16 5.35
CA LEU A 155 -21.74 -33.97 4.46
C LEU A 155 -21.63 -34.69 3.10
N ASN A 156 -20.46 -35.24 2.72
CA ASN A 156 -20.18 -35.62 1.32
C ASN A 156 -19.31 -36.88 1.10
N PHE A 157 -19.20 -37.81 2.06
CA PHE A 157 -18.38 -39.02 1.89
C PHE A 157 -18.96 -40.00 0.85
N ASN A 158 -18.48 -39.92 -0.40
CA ASN A 158 -18.82 -40.84 -1.50
C ASN A 158 -17.68 -41.79 -1.89
N ASN A 159 -16.50 -41.68 -1.25
CA ASN A 159 -15.28 -42.36 -1.66
C ASN A 159 -14.48 -42.86 -0.44
N LEU A 160 -13.99 -44.10 -0.51
CA LEU A 160 -13.15 -44.71 0.51
C LEU A 160 -11.79 -44.01 0.65
N GLN A 161 -11.16 -43.58 -0.43
CA GLN A 161 -9.81 -42.96 -0.36
C GLN A 161 -9.82 -41.60 0.36
N GLU A 162 -10.89 -40.83 0.21
CA GLU A 162 -11.04 -39.52 0.85
C GLU A 162 -11.14 -39.65 2.38
N ILE A 163 -11.99 -40.57 2.87
CA ILE A 163 -12.15 -40.78 4.31
C ILE A 163 -10.92 -41.45 4.95
N GLU A 164 -10.20 -42.30 4.22
CA GLU A 164 -8.91 -42.84 4.69
C GLU A 164 -7.82 -41.77 4.77
N SER A 165 -7.76 -40.87 3.78
CA SER A 165 -6.83 -39.74 3.77
C SER A 165 -7.13 -38.75 4.90
N LEU A 166 -8.42 -38.46 5.15
CA LEU A 166 -8.86 -37.59 6.24
C LEU A 166 -8.55 -38.19 7.62
N ASN A 167 -8.85 -39.47 7.85
CA ASN A 167 -8.54 -40.14 9.11
C ASN A 167 -7.02 -40.18 9.38
N SER A 168 -6.21 -40.44 8.35
CA SER A 168 -4.74 -40.43 8.47
C SER A 168 -4.23 -39.03 8.84
N TYR A 169 -4.70 -38.00 8.14
CA TYR A 169 -4.38 -36.60 8.44
C TYR A 169 -4.72 -36.22 9.89
N THR A 170 -5.91 -36.59 10.38
CA THR A 170 -6.33 -36.30 11.75
C THR A 170 -5.48 -37.04 12.80
N ILE A 171 -5.06 -38.27 12.52
CA ILE A 171 -4.14 -39.02 13.41
C ILE A 171 -2.76 -38.35 13.49
N ASP A 172 -2.27 -37.75 12.40
CA ASP A 172 -0.98 -37.07 12.40
C ASP A 172 -1.03 -35.67 13.07
N GLU A 173 -2.11 -34.91 12.88
CA GLU A 173 -2.33 -33.67 13.64
C GLU A 173 -2.50 -33.94 15.14
N PHE A 174 -3.14 -35.04 15.55
CA PHE A 174 -3.21 -35.43 16.97
C PHE A 174 -1.82 -35.60 17.59
N LYS A 175 -0.89 -36.29 16.90
CA LYS A 175 0.51 -36.45 17.36
C LYS A 175 1.20 -35.10 17.53
N ARG A 176 1.08 -34.22 16.51
CA ARG A 176 1.62 -32.85 16.54
C ARG A 176 1.09 -32.07 17.74
N ILE A 177 -0.21 -32.18 18.01
CA ILE A 177 -0.89 -31.51 19.13
C ILE A 177 -0.44 -32.10 20.48
N ASP A 178 -0.25 -33.40 20.61
CA ASP A 178 0.32 -34.02 21.82
C ASP A 178 1.78 -33.62 22.07
N GLU A 179 2.60 -33.50 21.02
CA GLU A 179 3.97 -32.98 21.14
C GLU A 179 3.98 -31.51 21.59
N LEU A 180 3.13 -30.66 21.01
CA LEU A 180 2.96 -29.26 21.42
C LEU A 180 2.53 -29.14 22.89
N ILE A 181 1.53 -29.92 23.33
CA ILE A 181 1.07 -29.95 24.73
C ILE A 181 2.22 -30.35 25.65
N ASN A 182 2.97 -31.41 25.30
CA ASN A 182 4.08 -31.90 26.12
C ASN A 182 5.20 -30.85 26.26
N ASN A 183 5.52 -30.12 25.20
CA ASN A 183 6.48 -29.01 25.23
C ASN A 183 6.00 -27.84 26.12
N LEU A 184 4.70 -27.54 26.12
CA LEU A 184 4.11 -26.42 26.84
C LEU A 184 3.76 -26.70 28.32
N LYS A 185 3.74 -27.96 28.76
CA LYS A 185 3.47 -28.33 30.18
C LYS A 185 4.28 -27.52 31.18
N ASN A 186 5.60 -27.39 30.94
CA ASN A 186 6.53 -26.75 31.87
C ASN A 186 6.80 -25.26 31.58
N THR A 187 6.13 -24.66 30.58
CA THR A 187 6.27 -23.21 30.31
C THR A 187 5.37 -22.37 31.22
N SER A 188 5.80 -21.14 31.49
CA SER A 188 5.04 -20.15 32.26
C SER A 188 3.84 -19.64 31.46
N ASP A 189 2.65 -19.64 32.06
CA ASP A 189 1.41 -19.19 31.43
C ASP A 189 1.16 -17.69 31.68
N PHE A 190 1.66 -16.84 30.78
CA PHE A 190 1.48 -15.39 30.82
C PHE A 190 1.14 -14.87 29.43
N LYS A 191 0.22 -13.90 29.35
CA LYS A 191 -0.03 -13.16 28.10
C LYS A 191 1.25 -12.42 27.68
N PRO A 192 1.74 -12.56 26.43
CA PRO A 192 2.95 -11.86 26.01
C PRO A 192 2.78 -10.33 26.05
N THR A 193 3.85 -9.61 26.37
CA THR A 193 3.83 -8.15 26.54
C THR A 193 3.51 -7.38 25.25
N TYR A 194 3.72 -7.99 24.08
CA TYR A 194 3.32 -7.43 22.78
C TYR A 194 1.82 -7.58 22.47
N ALA A 195 1.11 -8.45 23.19
CA ALA A 195 -0.32 -8.73 23.00
C ALA A 195 -1.17 -7.74 23.79
N VAL A 196 -1.09 -6.46 23.41
CA VAL A 196 -1.80 -5.36 24.08
C VAL A 196 -3.32 -5.60 24.06
N GLY A 197 -4.04 -5.10 25.06
CA GLY A 197 -5.47 -5.38 25.24
C GLY A 197 -6.35 -4.67 24.21
N ASN A 198 -6.95 -5.46 23.31
CA ASN A 198 -7.87 -5.05 22.24
C ASN A 198 -7.29 -4.14 21.15
N PHE A 199 -7.89 -4.27 19.96
CA PHE A 199 -7.69 -3.35 18.83
C PHE A 199 -8.44 -2.04 19.11
N ASP A 200 -7.93 -1.25 20.07
CA ASP A 200 -8.52 0.04 20.42
C ASP A 200 -8.43 1.00 19.23
N LYS A 201 -9.58 1.55 18.81
CA LYS A 201 -9.65 2.55 17.73
C LYS A 201 -8.86 3.82 18.04
N ASN A 202 -8.52 4.05 19.31
CA ASN A 202 -7.64 5.14 19.72
C ASN A 202 -6.14 4.88 19.46
N ALA A 203 -5.76 3.68 18.99
CA ALA A 203 -4.39 3.34 18.59
C ALA A 203 -3.87 4.16 17.38
N GLN A 204 -4.72 4.92 16.68
CA GLN A 204 -4.27 6.02 15.83
C GLN A 204 -3.75 7.24 16.63
N LYS A 205 -2.82 6.98 17.55
CA LYS A 205 -1.80 7.93 18.02
C LYS A 205 -0.43 7.55 17.47
N VAL A 206 -0.34 7.51 16.15
CA VAL A 206 0.88 7.99 15.48
C VAL A 206 1.00 9.48 15.80
N ASP A 207 2.18 9.95 16.19
CA ASP A 207 2.38 11.31 16.71
C ASP A 207 1.72 12.39 15.86
N LYS A 208 0.88 13.20 16.51
CA LYS A 208 0.31 14.45 15.98
C LYS A 208 1.00 15.68 16.57
N ASP A 209 2.25 15.54 16.99
CA ASP A 209 3.10 16.60 17.55
C ASP A 209 3.64 17.52 16.43
N ALA A 210 2.70 18.06 15.62
CA ALA A 210 2.89 19.10 14.62
C ALA A 210 1.54 19.72 14.17
N ALA A 211 0.51 19.76 15.04
CA ALA A 211 -0.86 20.10 14.63
C ALA A 211 -1.69 20.97 15.61
N ASP A 212 -1.03 21.77 16.46
CA ASP A 212 -1.65 22.92 17.15
C ASP A 212 -0.65 24.08 17.21
N LEU A 213 -0.75 25.00 16.24
CA LEU A 213 -0.14 26.33 16.29
C LEU A 213 -1.28 27.35 16.20
N ASP A 214 -1.34 28.25 17.19
CA ASP A 214 -2.39 29.25 17.35
C ASP A 214 -2.45 30.18 16.12
N PRO A 215 -3.56 30.22 15.36
CA PRO A 215 -3.65 31.00 14.14
C PRO A 215 -3.90 32.49 14.39
N LEU A 216 -3.12 33.15 15.27
CA LEU A 216 -2.93 34.61 15.33
C LEU A 216 -1.79 35.06 16.28
N GLN A 217 -1.00 36.04 15.80
CA GLN A 217 0.03 36.85 16.50
C GLN A 217 1.39 36.22 16.84
N ASN A 218 2.42 37.06 16.62
CA ASN A 218 3.87 36.85 16.76
C ASN A 218 4.52 35.79 15.84
N TYR A 219 5.81 35.99 15.59
CA TYR A 219 6.57 35.45 14.46
C TYR A 219 7.61 34.44 14.98
N PRO A 220 7.35 33.13 14.90
CA PRO A 220 8.11 32.13 15.65
C PRO A 220 9.55 31.98 15.15
N GLU A 221 9.85 32.27 13.88
CA GLU A 221 11.21 32.20 13.34
C GLU A 221 12.13 33.24 13.97
N LEU A 222 11.76 34.52 14.06
CA LEU A 222 12.63 35.54 14.69
C LEU A 222 12.85 35.25 16.17
N ASP A 223 11.81 34.83 16.89
CA ASP A 223 11.95 34.45 18.29
C ASP A 223 12.76 33.15 18.47
N ALA A 224 12.67 32.20 17.54
CA ALA A 224 13.49 30.97 17.55
C ALA A 224 14.96 31.25 17.20
N ILE A 225 15.23 32.11 16.21
CA ILE A 225 16.57 32.58 15.88
C ILE A 225 17.16 33.29 17.09
N ASN A 226 16.44 34.25 17.68
CA ASN A 226 16.88 34.96 18.88
C ASN A 226 17.07 34.02 20.08
N ARG A 227 16.22 32.99 20.25
CA ARG A 227 16.43 31.95 21.28
C ARG A 227 17.68 31.11 21.01
N SER A 228 17.93 30.69 19.76
CA SER A 228 19.16 29.97 19.39
C SER A 228 20.39 30.83 19.70
N LEU A 229 20.40 32.09 19.23
CA LEU A 229 21.50 33.04 19.40
C LEU A 229 21.76 33.44 20.87
N ASN A 230 20.71 33.60 21.68
CA ASN A 230 20.84 33.98 23.10
C ASN A 230 21.04 32.76 24.02
N SER A 231 20.73 31.55 23.57
CA SER A 231 21.17 30.34 24.24
C SER A 231 22.67 30.15 24.00
N ASN A 232 23.44 29.91 25.05
CA ASN A 232 24.84 29.47 24.91
C ASN A 232 24.94 28.00 24.42
N ASN A 233 23.93 27.50 23.70
CA ASN A 233 23.81 26.13 23.27
C ASN A 233 24.56 25.89 21.95
N THR A 234 25.86 26.16 21.97
CA THR A 234 26.82 25.78 20.92
C THR A 234 27.11 24.27 20.91
N THR A 235 26.43 23.50 21.76
CA THR A 235 26.50 22.04 21.86
C THR A 235 26.13 21.40 20.53
N ILE A 236 27.11 20.76 19.88
CA ILE A 236 26.90 20.01 18.63
C ILE A 236 25.86 18.90 18.88
N ASN A 237 24.77 18.93 18.12
CA ASN A 237 23.81 17.84 18.12
C ASN A 237 24.30 16.76 17.15
N ALA A 238 24.96 15.73 17.69
CA ALA A 238 25.60 14.68 16.90
C ALA A 238 24.64 13.96 15.92
N ALA A 239 23.36 13.80 16.27
CA ALA A 239 22.36 13.19 15.39
C ALA A 239 22.01 14.10 14.20
N ASN A 240 21.80 15.40 14.46
CA ASN A 240 21.59 16.39 13.41
C ASN A 240 22.85 16.50 12.52
N ALA A 241 24.04 16.57 13.12
CA ALA A 241 25.32 16.66 12.42
C ALA A 241 25.55 15.48 11.47
N PHE A 242 25.26 14.25 11.92
CA PHE A 242 25.34 13.05 11.10
C PHE A 242 24.39 13.11 9.89
N ILE A 243 23.11 13.47 10.12
CA ILE A 243 22.09 13.58 9.05
C ILE A 243 22.48 14.68 8.05
N ASN A 244 22.87 15.85 8.53
CA ASN A 244 23.34 16.99 7.74
C ASN A 244 24.57 16.61 6.89
N ASN A 245 25.51 15.83 7.43
CA ASN A 245 26.67 15.34 6.70
C ASN A 245 26.29 14.31 5.62
N GLN A 246 25.30 13.43 5.86
CA GLN A 246 24.78 12.56 4.81
C GLN A 246 24.15 13.34 3.64
N ALA A 247 23.51 14.48 3.91
CA ALA A 247 23.00 15.37 2.85
C ALA A 247 24.14 15.99 2.02
N ILE A 248 25.24 16.41 2.67
CA ILE A 248 26.46 16.85 1.98
C ILE A 248 27.09 15.72 1.16
N GLN A 249 27.14 14.49 1.67
CA GLN A 249 27.66 13.33 0.91
C GLN A 249 26.82 13.05 -0.34
N PHE A 250 25.49 13.13 -0.25
CA PHE A 250 24.61 13.05 -1.44
C PHE A 250 24.84 14.21 -2.42
N ALA A 251 24.97 15.45 -1.92
CA ALA A 251 25.20 16.62 -2.76
C ALA A 251 26.53 16.52 -3.53
N LYS A 252 27.61 16.04 -2.88
CA LYS A 252 28.89 15.72 -3.54
C LYS A 252 28.74 14.62 -4.59
N PHE A 253 28.05 13.52 -4.27
CA PHE A 253 27.85 12.39 -5.18
C PHE A 253 27.03 12.79 -6.42
N ALA A 254 25.77 13.23 -6.25
CA ALA A 254 24.89 13.56 -7.37
C ALA A 254 25.32 14.85 -8.09
N GLY A 255 25.80 15.86 -7.36
CA GLY A 255 26.30 17.13 -7.92
C GLY A 255 27.66 17.04 -8.60
N SER A 256 28.31 15.87 -8.60
CA SER A 256 29.42 15.57 -9.50
C SER A 256 28.97 15.31 -10.95
N VAL A 257 27.73 14.84 -11.14
CA VAL A 257 27.15 14.51 -12.45
C VAL A 257 26.53 15.76 -13.08
N SER A 258 25.55 16.36 -12.39
CA SER A 258 25.00 17.67 -12.72
C SER A 258 24.23 18.23 -11.53
N VAL A 259 23.97 19.54 -11.53
CA VAL A 259 23.07 20.18 -10.57
C VAL A 259 22.05 20.98 -11.37
N PRO A 260 20.74 20.66 -11.28
CA PRO A 260 19.70 21.43 -11.96
C PRO A 260 19.69 22.90 -11.52
N GLY A 261 19.37 23.80 -12.44
CA GLY A 261 19.03 25.18 -12.10
C GLY A 261 17.60 25.30 -11.59
N VAL A 262 17.22 26.46 -11.03
CA VAL A 262 15.84 26.69 -10.53
C VAL A 262 14.76 26.42 -11.59
N THR A 263 13.83 25.51 -11.28
CA THR A 263 12.66 25.15 -12.09
C THR A 263 11.32 25.66 -11.51
N GLU A 264 11.35 26.76 -10.74
CA GLU A 264 10.18 27.32 -10.07
C GLU A 264 9.08 27.75 -11.06
N ASN A 265 7.81 27.54 -10.68
CA ASN A 265 6.67 27.82 -11.52
C ASN A 265 6.57 29.31 -11.86
N GLY A 266 6.64 29.62 -13.15
CA GLY A 266 6.62 31.00 -13.64
C GLY A 266 7.96 31.72 -13.57
N TYR A 267 9.09 31.05 -13.27
CA TYR A 267 10.45 31.59 -13.47
C TYR A 267 10.89 31.43 -14.94
N THR A 268 10.32 32.26 -15.81
CA THR A 268 10.60 32.23 -17.27
C THR A 268 12.03 32.67 -17.58
N ASP A 269 12.53 32.34 -18.77
CA ASP A 269 13.89 32.71 -19.18
C ASP A 269 14.10 34.24 -19.26
N GLN A 270 13.04 35.00 -19.56
CA GLN A 270 13.03 36.46 -19.43
C GLN A 270 13.32 36.92 -17.99
N LYS A 271 12.70 36.27 -16.98
CA LYS A 271 12.95 36.57 -15.56
C LYS A 271 14.34 36.12 -15.13
N LYS A 272 14.83 34.96 -15.59
CA LYS A 272 16.22 34.51 -15.35
C LYS A 272 17.22 35.55 -15.85
N GLU A 273 16.96 36.13 -17.02
CA GLU A 273 17.81 37.17 -17.58
C GLU A 273 17.72 38.49 -16.81
N LEU A 274 16.54 38.90 -16.33
CA LEU A 274 16.41 40.06 -15.44
C LEU A 274 17.18 39.89 -14.11
N VAL A 275 17.15 38.69 -13.51
CA VAL A 275 17.98 38.39 -12.32
C VAL A 275 19.48 38.37 -12.68
N ARG A 276 19.86 37.82 -13.84
CA ARG A 276 21.26 37.85 -14.32
C ARG A 276 21.78 39.27 -14.49
N GLN A 277 20.99 40.13 -15.13
CA GLN A 277 21.32 41.54 -15.31
C GLN A 277 21.47 42.25 -13.96
N PHE A 278 20.56 42.01 -13.01
CA PHE A 278 20.65 42.58 -11.66
C PHE A 278 21.92 42.15 -10.93
N VAL A 279 22.22 40.83 -10.86
CA VAL A 279 23.44 40.30 -10.23
C VAL A 279 24.70 40.94 -10.82
N ASN A 280 24.80 40.98 -12.15
CA ASN A 280 25.97 41.49 -12.87
C ASN A 280 26.15 43.02 -12.80
N SER A 281 25.13 43.79 -12.44
CA SER A 281 25.17 45.27 -12.42
C SER A 281 25.07 45.90 -11.04
N HIS A 282 24.43 45.24 -10.08
CA HIS A 282 24.16 45.79 -8.73
C HIS A 282 24.93 45.05 -7.61
N ILE A 283 25.24 43.76 -7.79
CA ILE A 283 25.94 42.95 -6.78
C ILE A 283 27.42 42.79 -7.13
N ILE A 284 27.74 42.37 -8.35
CA ILE A 284 29.12 42.14 -8.81
C ILE A 284 29.74 43.48 -9.24
N LYS A 285 30.32 44.20 -8.26
CA LYS A 285 30.87 45.56 -8.45
C LYS A 285 32.13 45.63 -9.31
N ASN A 286 32.78 44.49 -9.58
CA ASN A 286 34.01 44.40 -10.38
C ASN A 286 34.09 43.01 -11.04
N SER A 287 34.46 42.96 -12.33
CA SER A 287 34.71 41.71 -13.07
C SER A 287 35.72 40.82 -12.38
N ASN A 288 36.74 41.43 -11.76
CA ASN A 288 37.91 40.77 -11.20
C ASN A 288 37.64 40.04 -9.87
N MET A 289 36.44 40.17 -9.29
CA MET A 289 36.08 39.44 -8.06
C MET A 289 36.18 37.93 -8.27
N THR A 290 36.70 37.18 -7.30
CA THR A 290 36.72 35.72 -7.34
C THR A 290 35.29 35.15 -7.28
N LEU A 291 35.10 33.87 -7.62
CA LEU A 291 33.80 33.21 -7.43
C LEU A 291 33.36 33.24 -5.96
N LYS A 292 34.30 33.13 -5.02
CA LYS A 292 34.05 33.17 -3.57
C LYS A 292 33.64 34.57 -3.09
N GLU A 293 34.25 35.63 -3.63
CA GLU A 293 33.82 37.01 -3.40
C GLU A 293 32.45 37.30 -4.00
N LYS A 294 32.16 36.77 -5.20
CA LYS A 294 30.84 36.89 -5.86
C LYS A 294 29.74 36.16 -5.05
N MET A 295 30.01 34.93 -4.61
CA MET A 295 29.16 34.14 -3.71
C MET A 295 28.84 34.90 -2.42
N ARG A 296 29.89 35.45 -1.78
CA ARG A 296 29.76 36.22 -0.55
C ARG A 296 28.95 37.50 -0.75
N ALA A 297 29.19 38.25 -1.82
CA ALA A 297 28.46 39.47 -2.14
C ALA A 297 26.97 39.22 -2.44
N ILE A 298 26.64 38.08 -3.06
CA ILE A 298 25.25 37.63 -3.24
C ILE A 298 24.59 37.37 -1.89
N PHE A 299 25.24 36.60 -1.00
CA PHE A 299 24.68 36.32 0.33
C PHE A 299 24.49 37.59 1.16
N ASP A 300 25.51 38.45 1.23
CA ASP A 300 25.44 39.73 1.93
C ASP A 300 24.37 40.66 1.31
N TRP A 301 24.14 40.62 -0.01
CA TRP A 301 23.04 41.39 -0.62
C TRP A 301 21.67 40.85 -0.22
N ILE A 302 21.42 39.54 -0.34
CA ILE A 302 20.11 38.94 -0.01
C ILE A 302 19.78 39.18 1.47
N THR A 303 20.72 38.88 2.36
CA THR A 303 20.55 39.03 3.82
C THR A 303 20.34 40.49 4.26
N SER A 304 20.91 41.47 3.54
CA SER A 304 20.74 42.90 3.87
C SER A 304 19.48 43.55 3.28
N ASN A 305 18.88 42.98 2.23
CA ASN A 305 17.81 43.63 1.45
C ASN A 305 16.46 42.92 1.52
N VAL A 306 16.44 41.59 1.55
CA VAL A 306 15.19 40.80 1.61
C VAL A 306 14.72 40.71 3.07
N LYS A 307 13.43 40.95 3.30
CA LYS A 307 12.77 40.85 4.60
C LYS A 307 11.87 39.62 4.67
N TYR A 308 11.71 39.06 5.87
CA TYR A 308 10.82 37.92 6.03
C TYR A 308 9.34 38.33 6.04
N ALA A 309 8.50 37.53 5.40
CA ALA A 309 7.07 37.73 5.30
C ALA A 309 6.37 37.42 6.63
N THR A 310 5.58 38.38 7.14
CA THR A 310 4.80 38.22 8.37
C THR A 310 3.34 38.66 8.18
N GLY A 311 2.44 38.15 9.01
CA GLY A 311 1.02 38.54 9.02
C GLY A 311 0.31 38.33 7.67
N SER A 312 -0.32 39.39 7.15
CA SER A 312 -1.04 39.39 5.87
C SER A 312 -0.18 39.69 4.63
N SER A 313 1.15 39.79 4.78
CA SER A 313 2.03 39.90 3.62
C SER A 313 1.95 38.65 2.76
N HIS A 314 1.92 38.83 1.44
CA HIS A 314 1.92 37.73 0.48
C HIS A 314 3.38 37.40 0.15
N PRO A 315 4.00 36.32 0.64
CA PRO A 315 5.40 36.04 0.39
C PRO A 315 5.66 35.75 -1.10
N ALA A 316 6.77 36.26 -1.63
CA ALA A 316 7.32 35.78 -2.89
C ALA A 316 8.13 34.48 -2.68
N ILE A 317 8.15 33.63 -3.70
CA ILE A 317 9.01 32.42 -3.79
C ILE A 317 9.85 32.44 -5.07
N GLU A 318 9.26 32.91 -6.18
CA GLU A 318 9.90 33.01 -7.48
C GLU A 318 11.05 34.05 -7.46
N PRO A 319 12.27 33.73 -7.93
CA PRO A 319 13.47 34.58 -7.74
C PRO A 319 13.32 36.05 -8.15
N HIS A 320 12.79 36.33 -9.35
CA HIS A 320 12.59 37.70 -9.83
C HIS A 320 11.53 38.42 -8.96
N GLU A 321 10.50 37.71 -8.53
CA GLU A 321 9.48 38.25 -7.61
C GLU A 321 10.09 38.59 -6.24
N VAL A 322 10.93 37.72 -5.66
CA VAL A 322 11.63 37.98 -4.40
C VAL A 322 12.59 39.18 -4.54
N MET A 323 13.35 39.22 -5.63
CA MET A 323 14.29 40.30 -5.96
C MET A 323 13.61 41.68 -6.11
N THR A 324 12.39 41.71 -6.68
CA THR A 324 11.65 42.96 -6.92
C THR A 324 10.77 43.39 -5.74
N ARG A 325 10.24 42.44 -4.95
CA ARG A 325 9.35 42.74 -3.81
C ARG A 325 10.09 42.83 -2.48
N LEU A 326 11.29 42.24 -2.36
CA LEU A 326 12.12 42.20 -1.16
C LEU A 326 11.41 41.65 0.09
N VAL A 327 10.39 40.79 -0.09
CA VAL A 327 9.62 40.15 0.98
C VAL A 327 9.33 38.69 0.64
N ALA A 328 9.82 37.75 1.45
CA ALA A 328 9.74 36.30 1.19
C ALA A 328 9.63 35.44 2.46
N VAL A 329 9.24 34.18 2.31
CA VAL A 329 9.50 33.11 3.31
C VAL A 329 10.82 32.41 3.00
N CYS A 330 11.28 31.51 3.87
CA CYS A 330 12.52 30.71 3.70
C CYS A 330 12.68 30.07 2.30
N GLY A 331 11.57 29.61 1.72
CA GLY A 331 11.53 29.16 0.33
C GLY A 331 12.03 30.21 -0.66
N GLY A 332 11.48 31.43 -0.63
CA GLY A 332 11.91 32.50 -1.53
C GLY A 332 13.34 33.01 -1.28
N TYR A 333 13.80 33.02 -0.03
CA TYR A 333 15.22 33.31 0.28
C TYR A 333 16.15 32.29 -0.40
N SER A 334 15.86 31.00 -0.24
CA SER A 334 16.73 29.92 -0.74
C SER A 334 16.62 29.70 -2.25
N THR A 335 15.43 29.87 -2.85
CA THR A 335 15.23 29.84 -4.30
C THR A 335 15.89 31.04 -5.00
N LEU A 336 15.84 32.25 -4.41
CA LEU A 336 16.58 33.40 -4.94
C LEU A 336 18.09 33.22 -4.79
N TYR A 337 18.57 32.76 -3.62
CA TYR A 337 20.00 32.52 -3.40
C TYR A 337 20.53 31.49 -4.39
N LYS A 338 19.80 30.39 -4.61
CA LYS A 338 20.11 29.42 -5.66
C LYS A 338 20.17 30.06 -7.04
N ALA A 339 19.15 30.81 -7.46
CA ALA A 339 19.13 31.45 -8.77
C ALA A 339 20.34 32.38 -8.99
N MET A 340 20.74 33.16 -7.98
CA MET A 340 21.90 34.04 -8.07
C MET A 340 23.24 33.27 -8.12
N LEU A 341 23.35 32.14 -7.41
CA LEU A 341 24.53 31.26 -7.47
C LEU A 341 24.62 30.48 -8.80
N ASP A 342 23.50 29.97 -9.29
CA ASP A 342 23.37 29.34 -10.62
C ASP A 342 23.82 30.32 -11.73
N ILE A 343 23.51 31.61 -11.59
CA ILE A 343 23.91 32.68 -12.52
C ILE A 343 25.43 32.86 -12.63
N ILE A 344 26.17 32.68 -11.52
CA ILE A 344 27.64 32.78 -11.47
C ILE A 344 28.36 31.43 -11.61
N GLY A 345 27.62 30.33 -11.83
CA GLY A 345 28.18 29.01 -12.06
C GLY A 345 28.60 28.24 -10.80
N ILE A 346 28.09 28.61 -9.61
CA ILE A 346 28.38 27.90 -8.36
C ILE A 346 27.29 26.84 -8.10
N LYS A 347 27.72 25.58 -8.02
CA LYS A 347 26.80 24.47 -7.71
C LYS A 347 26.23 24.64 -6.31
N ASN A 348 24.92 24.51 -6.22
CA ASN A 348 24.19 24.59 -4.97
C ASN A 348 22.82 23.91 -5.12
N VAL A 349 22.31 23.41 -4.00
CA VAL A 349 21.02 22.71 -3.90
C VAL A 349 20.16 23.33 -2.81
N MET A 350 18.85 23.22 -2.96
CA MET A 350 17.89 23.60 -1.93
C MET A 350 17.57 22.40 -1.03
N VAL A 351 17.62 22.62 0.29
CA VAL A 351 17.28 21.63 1.32
C VAL A 351 16.05 22.07 2.09
N ALA A 352 15.15 21.13 2.31
CA ALA A 352 14.06 21.27 3.27
C ALA A 352 14.29 20.33 4.46
N GLY A 353 13.86 20.77 5.64
CA GLY A 353 14.00 20.03 6.88
C GLY A 353 13.40 20.78 8.05
N TRP A 354 13.99 20.59 9.22
CA TRP A 354 13.58 21.23 10.46
C TRP A 354 14.66 22.20 10.95
N SER A 355 14.20 23.35 11.47
CA SER A 355 15.01 24.29 12.23
C SER A 355 14.38 24.53 13.61
N ALA A 356 15.07 25.20 14.54
CA ALA A 356 14.49 25.52 15.86
C ALA A 356 13.22 26.41 15.81
N ALA A 357 12.81 26.88 14.63
CA ALA A 357 11.55 27.57 14.36
C ALA A 357 10.40 26.66 13.85
N GLY A 358 10.70 25.43 13.44
CA GLY A 358 9.78 24.56 12.71
C GLY A 358 10.32 24.15 11.33
N ALA A 359 9.43 23.77 10.41
CA ALA A 359 9.78 23.39 9.05
C ALA A 359 10.45 24.56 8.30
N HIS A 360 11.57 24.29 7.63
CA HIS A 360 12.46 25.32 7.10
C HIS A 360 13.14 24.90 5.78
N GLN A 361 13.56 25.89 4.99
CA GLN A 361 14.25 25.71 3.70
C GLN A 361 15.49 26.62 3.59
N TRP A 362 16.63 26.04 3.21
CA TRP A 362 17.90 26.74 3.01
C TRP A 362 18.73 26.08 1.89
N ASN A 363 20.03 26.40 1.77
CA ASN A 363 20.89 25.88 0.70
C ASN A 363 22.08 25.06 1.24
N ILE A 364 22.55 24.11 0.44
CA ILE A 364 23.92 23.56 0.53
C ILE A 364 24.67 23.97 -0.73
N VAL A 365 25.90 24.48 -0.58
CA VAL A 365 26.67 25.17 -1.64
C VAL A 365 28.06 24.55 -1.76
N GLU A 366 28.59 24.43 -2.98
CA GLU A 366 29.99 24.04 -3.26
C GLU A 366 30.92 25.26 -3.11
N ASP A 367 31.99 25.14 -2.31
CA ASP A 367 33.05 26.15 -2.29
C ASP A 367 33.86 26.07 -3.60
N PRO A 368 33.91 27.16 -4.40
CA PRO A 368 34.51 27.13 -5.73
C PRO A 368 36.05 27.02 -5.75
N GLU A 369 36.70 27.03 -4.59
CA GLU A 369 38.15 26.86 -4.46
C GLU A 369 38.56 25.48 -3.94
N THR A 370 37.73 24.84 -3.10
CA THR A 370 38.05 23.56 -2.45
C THR A 370 37.20 22.38 -2.91
N HIS A 371 36.08 22.63 -3.61
CA HIS A 371 35.04 21.66 -3.95
C HIS A 371 34.38 20.95 -2.75
N GLU A 372 34.64 21.44 -1.53
CA GLU A 372 33.91 21.04 -0.33
C GLU A 372 32.54 21.71 -0.30
N TRP A 373 31.53 21.00 0.21
CA TRP A 373 30.16 21.50 0.29
C TRP A 373 29.83 21.90 1.72
N PHE A 374 29.07 22.99 1.88
CA PHE A 374 28.71 23.57 3.19
C PHE A 374 27.25 24.01 3.23
N HIS A 375 26.66 24.10 4.43
CA HIS A 375 25.33 24.66 4.60
C HIS A 375 25.40 26.20 4.63
N SER A 376 24.44 26.84 3.98
CA SER A 376 24.34 28.31 3.94
C SER A 376 22.87 28.71 3.93
N ASP A 377 22.43 29.44 4.95
CA ASP A 377 21.05 29.91 5.04
C ASP A 377 20.97 31.44 4.98
N ALA A 378 20.43 31.96 3.87
CA ALA A 378 20.18 33.38 3.69
C ALA A 378 18.98 33.89 4.53
N THR A 379 18.12 32.98 5.01
CA THR A 379 16.98 33.30 5.86
C THR A 379 17.47 33.70 7.25
N TRP A 380 18.07 32.77 7.99
CA TRP A 380 18.67 33.06 9.31
C TRP A 380 19.88 34.00 9.17
N GLY A 381 20.56 33.97 8.02
CA GLY A 381 21.59 34.94 7.63
C GLY A 381 21.15 36.40 7.70
N SER A 382 19.87 36.70 7.42
CA SER A 382 19.30 38.06 7.50
C SER A 382 19.17 38.60 8.93
N VAL A 383 19.24 37.71 9.93
CA VAL A 383 19.25 38.07 11.36
C VAL A 383 20.67 37.96 11.92
N ASN A 384 21.46 36.95 11.50
CA ASN A 384 22.85 36.81 11.88
C ASN A 384 23.69 36.18 10.76
N ASN A 385 24.69 36.92 10.28
CA ASN A 385 25.56 36.49 9.18
C ASN A 385 26.40 35.22 9.47
N LYS A 386 26.42 34.71 10.73
CA LYS A 386 27.04 33.41 11.06
C LYS A 386 26.49 32.22 10.25
N TYR A 387 25.28 32.32 9.69
CA TYR A 387 24.67 31.25 8.88
C TYR A 387 25.19 31.17 7.42
N TYR A 388 26.27 31.90 7.11
CA TYR A 388 27.10 31.69 5.92
C TYR A 388 28.21 30.67 6.20
N ASN A 389 28.40 29.71 5.28
CA ASN A 389 29.50 28.73 5.31
C ASN A 389 29.65 27.96 6.64
N LEU A 390 28.61 27.19 6.97
CA LEU A 390 28.59 26.30 8.15
C LEU A 390 28.83 24.84 7.77
N SER A 391 29.65 24.16 8.56
CA SER A 391 29.73 22.69 8.55
C SER A 391 28.44 22.06 9.09
N SER A 392 28.23 20.78 8.77
CA SER A 392 27.10 20.01 9.31
C SER A 392 27.04 19.99 10.83
N GLU A 393 28.19 20.04 11.51
CA GLU A 393 28.30 20.16 12.97
C GLU A 393 27.92 21.56 13.45
N ALA A 394 28.41 22.62 12.79
CA ALA A 394 28.20 24.00 13.23
C ALA A 394 26.75 24.47 13.04
N ILE A 395 26.02 23.91 12.07
CA ILE A 395 24.57 24.13 11.90
C ILE A 395 23.71 23.11 12.67
N SER A 396 24.30 22.05 13.23
CA SER A 396 23.56 20.98 13.92
C SER A 396 22.70 21.41 15.13
N PRO A 397 23.06 22.43 15.96
CA PRO A 397 22.29 22.72 17.16
C PRO A 397 20.87 23.18 16.87
N ASP A 398 20.65 23.81 15.71
CA ASP A 398 19.36 24.42 15.34
C ASP A 398 18.85 24.06 13.93
N HIS A 399 19.56 23.24 13.13
CA HIS A 399 19.09 22.73 11.83
C HIS A 399 19.32 21.22 11.62
N ARG A 400 18.37 20.57 10.93
CA ARG A 400 18.42 19.17 10.51
C ARG A 400 17.76 18.99 9.13
N VAL A 401 18.51 18.54 8.12
CA VAL A 401 17.98 18.26 6.77
C VAL A 401 17.03 17.05 6.80
N ASP A 402 15.93 17.10 6.05
CA ASP A 402 15.09 15.92 5.76
C ASP A 402 15.13 15.52 4.28
N THR A 403 15.17 16.48 3.35
CA THR A 403 15.25 16.21 1.89
C THR A 403 16.12 17.26 1.19
N ILE A 404 16.81 16.83 0.13
CA ILE A 404 17.24 17.75 -0.94
C ILE A 404 16.10 17.80 -1.95
N ILE A 405 15.75 19.00 -2.40
CA ILE A 405 14.52 19.28 -3.15
C ILE A 405 14.74 19.05 -4.64
N ASP A 406 15.88 19.54 -5.14
CA ASP A 406 16.17 19.84 -6.55
C ASP A 406 17.30 19.00 -7.16
N LEU A 407 17.89 18.06 -6.40
CA LEU A 407 18.94 17.17 -6.85
C LEU A 407 18.52 15.70 -6.80
N SER A 408 18.74 15.01 -7.92
CA SER A 408 18.63 13.55 -8.06
C SER A 408 19.73 13.04 -8.99
N THR A 409 19.97 11.72 -8.98
CA THR A 409 20.92 11.06 -9.89
C THR A 409 20.42 9.66 -10.28
N ASN A 410 21.00 9.06 -11.31
CA ASN A 410 20.61 7.74 -11.83
C ASN A 410 21.83 6.82 -11.91
N HIS A 411 21.72 5.62 -11.32
CA HIS A 411 22.74 4.57 -11.35
C HIS A 411 22.06 3.23 -11.69
N GLU A 412 22.54 2.54 -12.73
CA GLU A 412 22.06 1.19 -13.12
C GLU A 412 20.52 1.08 -13.31
N GLY A 413 19.89 2.17 -13.75
CA GLY A 413 18.44 2.26 -13.98
C GLY A 413 17.61 2.60 -12.74
N ILE A 414 18.25 2.75 -11.58
CA ILE A 414 17.62 3.19 -10.33
C ILE A 414 17.91 4.68 -10.13
N GLN A 415 16.89 5.46 -9.78
CA GLN A 415 17.01 6.89 -9.52
C GLN A 415 16.99 7.18 -8.02
N TYR A 416 17.91 8.04 -7.61
CA TYR A 416 18.21 8.36 -6.22
C TYR A 416 18.03 9.84 -5.92
N ARG A 417 17.47 10.13 -4.74
CA ARG A 417 17.38 11.47 -4.14
C ARG A 417 17.87 11.42 -2.68
N TYR A 418 18.05 12.56 -2.04
CA TYR A 418 18.16 12.58 -0.57
C TYR A 418 16.77 12.71 0.06
N TRP A 419 16.38 11.73 0.87
CA TRP A 419 15.20 11.77 1.75
C TRP A 419 15.47 10.91 2.99
N HIS A 420 15.78 11.56 4.11
CA HIS A 420 16.28 10.92 5.34
C HIS A 420 17.43 9.93 5.07
N GLY A 421 18.44 10.35 4.30
CA GLY A 421 19.50 9.49 3.75
C GLY A 421 19.43 9.37 2.22
N LEU A 422 20.35 8.62 1.62
CA LEU A 422 20.29 8.26 0.19
C LEU A 422 19.08 7.35 -0.03
N SER A 423 18.19 7.78 -0.93
CA SER A 423 16.84 7.24 -1.09
C SER A 423 16.56 6.81 -2.53
N VAL A 424 16.09 5.58 -2.73
CA VAL A 424 15.53 5.16 -4.03
C VAL A 424 14.14 5.77 -4.18
N PHE A 425 13.88 6.51 -5.26
CA PHE A 425 12.56 7.08 -5.54
C PHE A 425 11.96 6.64 -6.88
N ASN A 426 12.75 6.05 -7.78
CA ASN A 426 12.27 5.57 -9.07
C ASN A 426 13.17 4.46 -9.63
N SER A 427 12.67 3.66 -10.57
CA SER A 427 13.41 2.54 -11.17
C SER A 427 12.88 2.19 -12.57
N THR A 428 13.77 1.87 -13.50
CA THR A 428 13.41 1.26 -14.80
C THR A 428 13.24 -0.26 -14.71
N ASN A 429 13.63 -0.87 -13.60
CA ASN A 429 13.86 -2.31 -13.47
C ASN A 429 12.63 -2.96 -12.81
N PRO A 430 11.86 -3.83 -13.50
CA PRO A 430 10.62 -4.38 -12.94
C PRO A 430 10.83 -5.18 -11.65
N ASN A 431 11.97 -5.85 -11.55
CA ASN A 431 12.47 -6.42 -10.30
C ASN A 431 13.51 -5.45 -9.75
N THR A 432 13.11 -4.56 -8.84
CA THR A 432 14.00 -3.54 -8.26
C THR A 432 14.69 -4.12 -7.02
N ILE A 433 15.99 -4.36 -7.13
CA ILE A 433 16.84 -4.67 -5.98
C ILE A 433 17.42 -3.34 -5.48
N VAL A 434 17.16 -2.98 -4.23
CA VAL A 434 17.78 -1.81 -3.59
C VAL A 434 19.17 -2.20 -3.11
N PRO A 435 20.26 -1.66 -3.69
CA PRO A 435 21.62 -2.05 -3.31
C PRO A 435 21.96 -1.49 -1.91
N ASP A 436 22.83 -2.19 -1.18
CA ASP A 436 23.26 -1.74 0.15
C ASP A 436 24.01 -0.39 0.09
N THR A 437 24.84 -0.18 -0.95
CA THR A 437 25.54 1.09 -1.18
C THR A 437 25.54 1.49 -2.65
N VAL A 438 25.71 2.78 -2.92
CA VAL A 438 26.02 3.35 -4.24
C VAL A 438 27.14 4.36 -4.05
N SER A 439 28.23 4.26 -4.82
CA SER A 439 29.42 5.11 -4.67
C SER A 439 29.95 5.19 -3.22
N ASN A 440 29.90 4.06 -2.50
CA ASN A 440 30.23 3.90 -1.06
C ASN A 440 29.29 4.62 -0.06
N ILE A 441 28.24 5.30 -0.51
CA ILE A 441 27.18 5.85 0.35
C ILE A 441 26.11 4.76 0.58
N LYS A 442 25.68 4.56 1.81
CA LYS A 442 24.62 3.58 2.15
C LYS A 442 23.27 4.03 1.60
N VAL A 443 22.51 3.11 1.01
CA VAL A 443 21.09 3.38 0.70
C VAL A 443 20.28 3.09 1.95
N GLU A 444 19.76 4.16 2.57
CA GLU A 444 19.11 4.10 3.88
C GLU A 444 17.58 4.20 3.81
N SER A 445 17.02 4.61 2.67
CA SER A 445 15.58 4.76 2.53
C SER A 445 15.01 4.46 1.13
N ILE A 446 13.69 4.33 1.08
CA ILE A 446 12.89 4.19 -0.15
C ILE A 446 11.75 5.22 -0.09
N PHE A 447 11.62 6.07 -1.11
CA PHE A 447 10.64 7.15 -1.16
C PHE A 447 9.28 6.68 -1.72
N ASN A 448 8.20 7.39 -1.39
CA ASN A 448 6.82 7.00 -1.77
C ASN A 448 6.63 6.88 -3.29
N ASP A 449 7.31 7.73 -4.07
CA ASP A 449 7.18 7.79 -5.53
C ASP A 449 7.51 6.46 -6.23
N LEU A 450 8.36 5.61 -5.62
CA LEU A 450 8.70 4.30 -6.19
C LEU A 450 7.46 3.38 -6.29
N PHE A 451 6.51 3.51 -5.37
CA PHE A 451 5.28 2.70 -5.34
C PHE A 451 4.21 3.20 -6.33
N ASN A 452 4.34 4.44 -6.81
CA ASN A 452 3.50 4.99 -7.87
C ASN A 452 3.96 4.52 -9.27
N ASN A 453 5.19 4.02 -9.41
CA ASN A 453 5.71 3.49 -10.67
C ASN A 453 5.03 2.15 -11.02
N ASP A 454 4.45 2.08 -12.22
CA ASP A 454 3.70 0.93 -12.71
C ASP A 454 4.58 -0.24 -13.16
N LYS A 455 5.86 0.02 -13.48
CA LYS A 455 6.83 -0.97 -13.94
C LYS A 455 7.40 -1.80 -12.80
N VAL A 456 7.55 -1.23 -11.61
CA VAL A 456 8.12 -1.93 -10.44
C VAL A 456 7.12 -2.97 -9.92
N LYS A 457 7.45 -4.25 -10.11
CA LYS A 457 6.64 -5.41 -9.74
C LYS A 457 7.17 -6.15 -8.53
N THR A 458 8.49 -6.25 -8.36
CA THR A 458 9.08 -6.75 -7.11
C THR A 458 10.08 -5.75 -6.55
N LEU A 459 10.21 -5.72 -5.22
CA LEU A 459 11.09 -4.80 -4.51
C LEU A 459 11.87 -5.54 -3.42
N SER A 460 13.15 -5.79 -3.66
CA SER A 460 14.06 -6.41 -2.70
C SER A 460 14.78 -5.32 -1.89
N VAL A 461 14.47 -5.25 -0.59
CA VAL A 461 14.94 -4.20 0.33
C VAL A 461 16.35 -4.51 0.84
N GLY A 462 17.31 -3.62 0.55
CA GLY A 462 18.71 -3.73 0.99
C GLY A 462 18.92 -3.63 2.50
N ARG A 463 20.10 -4.03 2.96
CA ARG A 463 20.48 -4.19 4.38
C ARG A 463 20.33 -2.92 5.22
N TYR A 464 20.78 -1.79 4.70
CA TYR A 464 20.85 -0.53 5.46
C TYR A 464 19.55 0.29 5.41
N VAL A 465 18.55 -0.16 4.64
CA VAL A 465 17.25 0.52 4.56
C VAL A 465 16.58 0.49 5.94
N ASN A 466 16.41 1.67 6.53
CA ASN A 466 15.76 1.89 7.83
C ASN A 466 14.44 2.64 7.72
N ARG A 467 14.13 3.20 6.53
CA ARG A 467 12.89 3.93 6.29
C ARG A 467 12.30 3.65 4.90
N ILE A 468 11.06 3.18 4.88
CA ILE A 468 10.28 3.01 3.64
C ILE A 468 9.08 3.95 3.72
N GLY A 469 8.99 4.88 2.78
CA GLY A 469 7.79 5.66 2.52
C GLY A 469 6.84 4.84 1.66
N TYR A 470 5.75 4.35 2.25
CA TYR A 470 4.69 3.60 1.55
C TYR A 470 3.34 4.35 1.60
N ARG A 471 3.34 5.65 1.92
CA ARG A 471 2.13 6.50 1.89
C ARG A 471 1.74 6.77 0.45
N GLY A 472 0.62 6.21 0.02
CA GLY A 472 0.20 6.09 -1.39
C GLY A 472 -0.14 4.64 -1.77
N GLY A 473 0.35 3.66 -1.00
CA GLY A 473 0.03 2.24 -1.16
C GLY A 473 0.84 1.56 -2.28
N SER A 474 1.20 0.30 -2.06
CA SER A 474 2.00 -0.52 -2.98
C SER A 474 1.14 -1.18 -4.07
N HIS A 475 0.20 -0.42 -4.64
CA HIS A 475 -0.90 -0.90 -5.49
C HIS A 475 -0.44 -1.64 -6.75
N ASN A 476 0.70 -1.24 -7.35
CA ASN A 476 1.26 -1.82 -8.57
C ASN A 476 2.20 -3.01 -8.32
N LEU A 477 2.63 -3.19 -7.06
CA LEU A 477 3.64 -4.14 -6.62
C LEU A 477 3.03 -5.54 -6.40
N VAL A 478 3.80 -6.58 -6.68
CA VAL A 478 3.46 -8.00 -6.53
C VAL A 478 4.06 -8.57 -5.24
N SER A 479 5.33 -8.24 -4.92
CA SER A 479 6.01 -8.70 -3.71
C SER A 479 7.07 -7.74 -3.19
N PHE A 480 7.19 -7.70 -1.87
CA PHE A 480 8.42 -7.31 -1.18
C PHE A 480 9.29 -8.53 -0.91
N GLU A 481 10.60 -8.33 -0.98
CA GLU A 481 11.62 -9.17 -0.36
C GLU A 481 12.46 -8.29 0.57
N VAL A 482 13.09 -8.84 1.60
CA VAL A 482 13.98 -8.09 2.50
C VAL A 482 15.25 -8.89 2.72
N ASN A 483 16.41 -8.23 2.60
CA ASN A 483 17.71 -8.80 2.94
C ASN A 483 17.71 -9.31 4.39
N SER A 484 18.11 -10.56 4.62
CA SER A 484 18.09 -11.21 5.94
C SER A 484 18.98 -10.55 7.00
N GLU A 485 19.88 -9.65 6.59
CA GLU A 485 20.72 -8.85 7.49
C GLU A 485 20.18 -7.42 7.73
N ASN A 486 18.96 -7.10 7.23
CA ASN A 486 18.28 -5.84 7.54
C ASN A 486 17.69 -5.88 8.97
N PRO A 487 18.05 -4.93 9.86
CA PRO A 487 17.59 -4.95 11.26
C PRO A 487 16.23 -4.28 11.50
N ASN A 488 15.63 -3.65 10.48
CA ASN A 488 14.45 -2.78 10.60
C ASN A 488 13.17 -3.41 10.05
N PHE A 489 13.31 -4.23 9.00
CA PHE A 489 12.20 -4.81 8.23
C PHE A 489 12.33 -6.33 8.10
N SER A 490 11.25 -6.99 7.71
CA SER A 490 11.25 -8.39 7.28
C SER A 490 10.20 -8.58 6.19
N ALA A 491 10.34 -9.62 5.37
CA ALA A 491 9.31 -10.02 4.42
C ALA A 491 8.91 -11.48 4.63
N ARG A 492 7.60 -11.74 4.53
CA ARG A 492 7.00 -13.07 4.48
C ARG A 492 5.84 -13.02 3.51
N ASP A 493 5.67 -14.04 2.70
CA ASP A 493 4.56 -14.16 1.74
C ASP A 493 4.42 -12.98 0.75
N GLY A 494 5.52 -12.25 0.50
CA GLY A 494 5.58 -11.04 -0.31
C GLY A 494 5.12 -9.76 0.40
N ILE A 495 4.79 -9.83 1.69
CA ILE A 495 4.29 -8.73 2.52
C ILE A 495 5.44 -8.11 3.31
N LEU A 496 5.44 -6.79 3.46
CA LEU A 496 6.41 -6.05 4.27
C LEU A 496 5.96 -5.94 5.73
N TYR A 497 6.84 -6.36 6.64
CA TYR A 497 6.70 -6.25 8.09
C TYR A 497 7.79 -5.35 8.67
N ARG A 498 7.58 -4.83 9.88
CA ARG A 498 8.68 -4.47 10.79
C ARG A 498 9.46 -5.74 11.16
N ASN A 499 10.74 -5.61 11.44
CA ASN A 499 11.56 -6.73 11.92
C ASN A 499 10.90 -7.45 13.14
N ASN A 500 11.09 -8.77 13.21
CA ASN A 500 10.42 -9.70 14.13
C ASN A 500 8.91 -9.88 13.89
N PHE A 501 8.39 -9.47 12.72
CA PHE A 501 6.99 -9.70 12.28
C PHE A 501 5.87 -9.07 13.13
N ILE A 502 6.19 -8.20 14.10
CA ILE A 502 5.22 -7.64 15.06
C ILE A 502 4.16 -6.73 14.40
N GLU A 503 4.54 -5.98 13.36
CA GLU A 503 3.68 -4.99 12.67
C GLU A 503 3.69 -5.25 11.16
N ILE A 504 2.52 -5.39 10.53
CA ILE A 504 2.41 -5.37 9.06
C ILE A 504 2.42 -3.92 8.57
N LEU A 505 3.36 -3.62 7.68
CA LEU A 505 3.56 -2.28 7.13
C LEU A 505 2.92 -2.12 5.76
N SER A 506 2.98 -3.14 4.89
CA SER A 506 2.40 -3.07 3.56
C SER A 506 2.20 -4.45 2.90
N THR A 507 0.98 -4.73 2.46
CA THR A 507 0.67 -5.81 1.52
C THR A 507 0.66 -5.25 0.10
N PRO A 508 1.40 -5.83 -0.86
CA PRO A 508 1.38 -5.42 -2.27
C PRO A 508 -0.01 -5.59 -2.90
N GLY A 509 -0.49 -4.59 -3.65
CA GLY A 509 -1.83 -4.62 -4.26
C GLY A 509 -2.02 -5.72 -5.30
N GLN A 510 -0.95 -6.14 -5.98
CA GLN A 510 -0.93 -7.25 -6.94
C GLN A 510 -0.41 -8.55 -6.33
N ASN A 511 -0.40 -8.71 -4.99
CA ASN A 511 0.06 -9.96 -4.37
C ASN A 511 -0.78 -11.15 -4.94
N PRO A 512 -0.12 -12.18 -5.50
CA PRO A 512 -0.80 -13.22 -6.28
C PRO A 512 -1.44 -14.29 -5.41
N ARG A 513 -1.21 -14.27 -4.09
CA ARG A 513 -1.62 -15.35 -3.19
C ARG A 513 -3.12 -15.39 -2.93
N THR A 514 -3.63 -16.62 -2.93
CA THR A 514 -4.98 -16.97 -2.44
C THR A 514 -5.02 -17.12 -0.92
N GLU A 515 -3.87 -17.31 -0.28
CA GLU A 515 -3.73 -17.49 1.18
C GLU A 515 -2.53 -16.71 1.75
N ILE A 516 -2.77 -16.04 2.87
CA ILE A 516 -1.74 -15.36 3.69
C ILE A 516 -1.78 -15.93 5.10
N VAL A 517 -0.60 -16.22 5.66
CA VAL A 517 -0.45 -16.70 7.03
C VAL A 517 0.09 -15.57 7.92
N ILE A 518 -0.72 -15.12 8.88
CA ILE A 518 -0.36 -14.10 9.87
C ILE A 518 0.54 -14.73 10.95
N PRO A 519 1.79 -14.27 11.12
CA PRO A 519 2.70 -14.77 12.15
C PRO A 519 2.14 -14.66 13.56
N LYS A 520 2.55 -15.58 14.45
CA LYS A 520 2.17 -15.55 15.88
C LYS A 520 2.66 -14.29 16.61
N GLU A 521 3.76 -13.69 16.17
CA GLU A 521 4.31 -12.44 16.71
C GLU A 521 3.51 -11.19 16.32
N THR A 522 2.71 -11.23 15.25
CA THR A 522 2.02 -10.05 14.71
C THR A 522 0.92 -9.56 15.64
N SER A 523 1.08 -8.36 16.19
CA SER A 523 0.09 -7.72 17.07
C SER A 523 -0.43 -6.36 16.58
N ASP A 524 0.19 -5.75 15.56
CA ASP A 524 -0.21 -4.47 14.96
C ASP A 524 -0.45 -4.56 13.44
N LEU A 525 -1.48 -3.86 12.98
CA LEU A 525 -1.96 -3.76 11.60
C LEU A 525 -2.44 -2.32 11.35
N ARG A 526 -1.52 -1.42 11.01
CA ARG A 526 -1.70 0.06 11.05
C ARG A 526 -3.02 0.58 10.46
N ASP A 527 -3.49 -0.07 9.40
CA ASP A 527 -4.83 0.11 8.82
C ASP A 527 -5.38 -1.25 8.34
N GLY A 528 -5.73 -2.11 9.29
CA GLY A 528 -6.14 -3.50 9.05
C GLY A 528 -7.27 -3.68 8.02
N LYS A 529 -8.14 -2.69 7.82
CA LYS A 529 -9.26 -2.77 6.85
C LYS A 529 -8.78 -2.83 5.39
N GLU A 530 -7.74 -2.09 5.03
CA GLU A 530 -7.24 -2.02 3.64
C GLU A 530 -6.01 -2.91 3.39
N ILE A 531 -5.30 -3.33 4.45
CA ILE A 531 -4.09 -4.18 4.35
C ILE A 531 -4.32 -5.53 3.62
N PHE A 532 -5.55 -6.02 3.49
CA PHE A 532 -5.86 -7.27 2.75
C PHE A 532 -6.82 -7.09 1.57
N ASN A 533 -6.88 -5.89 1.00
CA ASN A 533 -7.71 -5.55 -0.15
C ASN A 533 -7.12 -6.02 -1.51
N THR A 534 -6.49 -7.21 -1.55
CA THR A 534 -5.87 -7.76 -2.77
C THR A 534 -6.83 -8.71 -3.51
N PRO A 535 -6.88 -8.68 -4.86
CA PRO A 535 -7.96 -9.30 -5.61
C PRO A 535 -7.93 -10.84 -5.60
N ASN A 536 -6.78 -11.45 -5.34
CA ASN A 536 -6.62 -12.92 -5.38
C ASN A 536 -6.82 -13.58 -4.02
N LEU A 537 -6.72 -12.83 -2.92
CA LEU A 537 -6.76 -13.37 -1.57
C LEU A 537 -8.14 -13.88 -1.20
N THR A 538 -8.23 -15.17 -0.90
CA THR A 538 -9.47 -15.85 -0.50
C THR A 538 -9.45 -16.33 0.96
N ASN A 539 -8.27 -16.49 1.56
CA ASN A 539 -8.09 -17.03 2.90
C ASN A 539 -7.04 -16.24 3.68
N ILE A 540 -7.34 -15.86 4.92
CA ILE A 540 -6.35 -15.41 5.90
C ILE A 540 -6.35 -16.44 7.03
N VAL A 541 -5.17 -17.00 7.32
CA VAL A 541 -4.94 -17.95 8.41
C VAL A 541 -4.08 -17.27 9.46
N VAL A 542 -4.41 -17.40 10.74
CA VAL A 542 -3.52 -16.97 11.83
C VAL A 542 -2.76 -18.16 12.40
N GLU A 543 -1.45 -17.98 12.65
CA GLU A 543 -0.62 -19.00 13.27
C GLU A 543 -1.06 -19.33 14.70
N SER A 544 -0.90 -20.61 15.04
CA SER A 544 -1.06 -21.18 16.38
C SER A 544 -0.23 -20.38 17.40
N GLY A 545 -0.90 -19.65 18.29
CA GLY A 545 -0.28 -18.84 19.35
C GLY A 545 -0.11 -17.35 19.06
N ASN A 546 -0.85 -16.80 18.10
CA ASN A 546 -1.12 -15.36 18.08
C ASN A 546 -2.11 -14.99 19.20
N TYR A 547 -1.93 -13.83 19.85
CA TYR A 547 -2.75 -13.38 20.99
C TYR A 547 -3.53 -12.09 20.73
N SER A 548 -3.46 -11.56 19.51
CA SER A 548 -4.13 -10.33 19.05
C SER A 548 -5.20 -10.63 18.00
N PHE A 549 -4.96 -11.60 17.13
CA PHE A 549 -5.80 -11.91 15.97
C PHE A 549 -6.19 -13.39 15.91
N ALA A 550 -7.34 -13.67 15.31
CA ALA A 550 -7.79 -15.01 15.00
C ALA A 550 -8.43 -15.07 13.60
N SER A 551 -8.45 -16.27 13.00
CA SER A 551 -9.04 -16.50 11.66
C SER A 551 -10.27 -17.40 11.76
N TYR A 552 -11.39 -17.01 11.16
CA TYR A 552 -12.56 -17.87 10.97
C TYR A 552 -13.10 -17.73 9.55
N LYS A 553 -13.27 -18.86 8.85
CA LYS A 553 -13.73 -18.91 7.45
C LYS A 553 -12.95 -17.98 6.50
N GLY A 554 -11.65 -17.83 6.75
CA GLY A 554 -10.73 -16.97 5.99
C GLY A 554 -10.83 -15.47 6.25
N ILE A 555 -11.75 -15.03 7.12
CA ILE A 555 -11.84 -13.64 7.60
C ILE A 555 -10.92 -13.46 8.81
N LEU A 556 -10.28 -12.30 8.91
CA LEU A 556 -9.39 -11.92 10.01
C LEU A 556 -10.18 -11.13 11.07
N TYR A 557 -10.10 -11.61 12.30
CA TYR A 557 -10.73 -11.05 13.49
C TYR A 557 -9.68 -10.66 14.53
N ASN A 558 -10.09 -9.92 15.56
CA ASN A 558 -9.36 -9.92 16.81
C ASN A 558 -9.56 -11.27 17.54
N ASN A 559 -8.71 -11.57 18.51
CA ASN A 559 -8.67 -12.89 19.14
C ASN A 559 -9.99 -13.33 19.83
N ASP A 560 -10.79 -12.40 20.37
CA ASP A 560 -12.09 -12.72 20.99
C ASP A 560 -13.28 -12.82 19.98
N PHE A 561 -13.00 -12.66 18.68
CA PHE A 561 -13.99 -12.63 17.60
C PHE A 561 -15.13 -11.60 17.76
N THR A 562 -14.96 -10.54 18.54
CA THR A 562 -15.93 -9.42 18.57
C THR A 562 -15.69 -8.40 17.46
N GLN A 563 -14.42 -8.16 17.11
CA GLN A 563 -13.86 -7.32 16.04
C GLN A 563 -13.67 -8.04 14.70
N ILE A 564 -14.32 -7.63 13.60
CA ILE A 564 -13.76 -7.89 12.25
C ILE A 564 -12.60 -6.91 12.04
N ILE A 565 -11.43 -7.44 11.69
CA ILE A 565 -10.23 -6.67 11.41
C ILE A 565 -10.04 -6.50 9.89
N SER A 566 -10.24 -7.57 9.12
CA SER A 566 -10.15 -7.51 7.66
C SER A 566 -10.89 -8.66 6.96
N VAL A 567 -11.45 -8.39 5.78
CA VAL A 567 -12.11 -9.37 4.92
C VAL A 567 -11.37 -9.50 3.58
N PRO A 568 -11.01 -10.71 3.11
CA PRO A 568 -10.29 -10.88 1.84
C PRO A 568 -11.12 -10.39 0.65
N ALA A 569 -10.51 -9.59 -0.24
CA ALA A 569 -11.21 -9.05 -1.41
C ALA A 569 -11.41 -10.06 -2.55
N GLY A 570 -10.71 -11.20 -2.55
CA GLY A 570 -10.91 -12.31 -3.50
C GLY A 570 -12.05 -13.27 -3.13
N LEU A 571 -12.45 -13.31 -1.86
CA LEU A 571 -13.45 -14.24 -1.31
C LEU A 571 -14.87 -13.86 -1.75
N ARG A 572 -15.68 -14.88 -2.12
CA ARG A 572 -17.04 -14.70 -2.66
C ARG A 572 -18.16 -14.82 -1.62
N GLU A 573 -17.95 -15.63 -0.60
CA GLU A 573 -18.91 -15.86 0.48
C GLU A 573 -18.28 -15.49 1.83
N TYR A 574 -18.85 -14.51 2.53
CA TYR A 574 -18.41 -14.16 3.88
C TYR A 574 -19.27 -14.83 4.94
N PHE A 575 -18.64 -15.55 5.87
CA PHE A 575 -19.29 -16.18 7.02
C PHE A 575 -18.82 -15.48 8.30
N VAL A 576 -19.76 -14.78 8.96
CA VAL A 576 -19.46 -13.81 10.01
C VAL A 576 -19.92 -14.36 11.36
N LYS A 577 -18.98 -14.47 12.30
CA LYS A 577 -19.20 -15.12 13.59
C LYS A 577 -20.25 -14.40 14.43
N GLY A 578 -21.10 -15.16 15.15
CA GLY A 578 -22.22 -14.61 15.92
C GLY A 578 -21.85 -13.63 17.04
N THR A 579 -20.59 -13.62 17.47
CA THR A 579 -20.02 -12.72 18.49
C THR A 579 -19.68 -11.32 17.98
N VAL A 580 -19.71 -11.09 16.67
CA VAL A 580 -19.22 -9.85 16.05
C VAL A 580 -20.11 -8.66 16.37
N ASN A 581 -19.50 -7.62 16.93
CA ASN A 581 -20.13 -6.31 17.07
C ASN A 581 -19.80 -5.47 15.83
N LEU A 582 -20.68 -5.51 14.83
CA LEU A 582 -20.58 -4.69 13.62
C LEU A 582 -20.63 -3.20 13.98
N GLN A 583 -19.79 -2.39 13.34
CA GLN A 583 -19.57 -0.98 13.65
C GLN A 583 -19.63 -0.06 12.42
N GLY A 584 -19.68 -0.63 11.22
CA GLY A 584 -19.84 0.06 9.95
C GLY A 584 -18.65 -0.13 9.00
N GLN A 585 -18.98 -0.18 7.71
CA GLN A 585 -18.07 -0.28 6.58
C GLN A 585 -17.24 -1.57 6.45
N GLU A 586 -17.45 -2.60 7.28
CA GLU A 586 -16.63 -3.83 7.32
C GLU A 586 -16.45 -4.51 5.96
N PHE A 587 -17.50 -4.51 5.12
CA PHE A 587 -17.49 -5.18 3.82
C PHE A 587 -17.41 -4.19 2.64
N SER A 588 -17.14 -2.90 2.88
CA SER A 588 -17.24 -1.87 1.83
C SER A 588 -16.35 -2.14 0.62
N PHE A 589 -16.90 -1.89 -0.58
CA PHE A 589 -16.18 -1.97 -1.86
C PHE A 589 -15.60 -3.36 -2.20
N LYS A 590 -16.04 -4.44 -1.53
CA LYS A 590 -15.55 -5.81 -1.78
C LYS A 590 -16.28 -6.45 -2.97
N ASP A 591 -16.02 -5.94 -4.16
CA ASP A 591 -16.77 -6.22 -5.40
C ASP A 591 -16.91 -7.70 -5.82
N ARG A 592 -16.15 -8.63 -5.24
CA ARG A 592 -16.25 -10.08 -5.55
C ARG A 592 -17.24 -10.85 -4.68
N VAL A 593 -17.72 -10.27 -3.57
CA VAL A 593 -18.70 -10.95 -2.72
C VAL A 593 -20.05 -11.08 -3.42
N ASN A 594 -20.62 -12.28 -3.39
CA ASN A 594 -21.98 -12.55 -3.89
C ASN A 594 -22.95 -13.00 -2.79
N LYS A 595 -22.43 -13.46 -1.65
CA LYS A 595 -23.23 -13.91 -0.51
C LYS A 595 -22.57 -13.55 0.82
N ILE A 596 -23.37 -13.14 1.79
CA ILE A 596 -22.94 -12.93 3.18
C ILE A 596 -23.84 -13.74 4.10
N VAL A 597 -23.25 -14.37 5.11
CA VAL A 597 -23.94 -15.13 6.15
C VAL A 597 -23.54 -14.56 7.49
N LEU A 598 -24.50 -13.97 8.19
CA LEU A 598 -24.36 -13.51 9.56
C LEU A 598 -24.90 -14.59 10.50
N GLU A 599 -24.10 -15.03 11.48
CA GLU A 599 -24.52 -16.05 12.46
C GLU A 599 -25.36 -15.48 13.61
N GLU A 600 -26.11 -16.36 14.30
CA GLU A 600 -26.95 -16.00 15.46
C GLU A 600 -26.11 -15.40 16.59
N GLY A 601 -26.61 -14.28 17.14
CA GLY A 601 -25.91 -13.45 18.14
C GLY A 601 -25.70 -12.02 17.66
N ILE A 602 -25.57 -11.81 16.33
CA ILE A 602 -25.51 -10.46 15.76
C ILE A 602 -26.90 -9.81 15.87
N THR A 603 -26.97 -8.65 16.52
CA THR A 603 -28.24 -7.97 16.85
C THR A 603 -28.52 -6.70 16.05
N SER A 604 -27.52 -6.13 15.38
CA SER A 604 -27.68 -4.88 14.62
C SER A 604 -26.83 -4.85 13.35
N ILE A 605 -27.28 -4.06 12.36
CA ILE A 605 -26.54 -3.78 11.12
C ILE A 605 -26.36 -2.26 10.98
N PRO A 606 -25.16 -1.72 11.27
CA PRO A 606 -24.88 -0.28 11.17
C PRO A 606 -24.94 0.30 9.76
N GLU A 607 -24.79 1.62 9.69
CA GLU A 607 -24.63 2.37 8.45
C GLU A 607 -23.41 1.91 7.63
N SER A 608 -23.57 1.85 6.31
CA SER A 608 -22.54 1.51 5.33
C SER A 608 -21.87 0.12 5.50
N THR A 609 -22.35 -0.76 6.39
CA THR A 609 -21.84 -2.13 6.57
C THR A 609 -21.68 -2.88 5.24
N PHE A 610 -22.67 -2.75 4.35
CA PHE A 610 -22.72 -3.35 3.01
C PHE A 610 -22.70 -2.25 1.92
N ASN A 611 -21.85 -1.23 2.05
CA ASN A 611 -21.76 -0.15 1.07
C ASN A 611 -21.06 -0.60 -0.23
N GLN A 612 -21.71 -0.39 -1.38
CA GLN A 612 -21.16 -0.66 -2.72
C GLN A 612 -20.66 -2.10 -2.93
N LEU A 613 -21.51 -3.09 -2.65
CA LEU A 613 -21.25 -4.50 -3.00
C LEU A 613 -21.96 -4.89 -4.30
N ASN A 614 -21.37 -4.53 -5.45
CA ASN A 614 -22.04 -4.60 -6.76
C ASN A 614 -22.43 -6.03 -7.21
N ASN A 615 -21.77 -7.06 -6.68
CA ASN A 615 -22.08 -8.46 -6.98
C ASN A 615 -22.87 -9.21 -5.90
N LEU A 616 -23.28 -8.53 -4.81
CA LEU A 616 -24.07 -9.16 -3.74
C LEU A 616 -25.45 -9.61 -4.26
N ARG A 617 -25.85 -10.84 -3.93
CA ARG A 617 -27.14 -11.44 -4.33
C ARG A 617 -27.92 -11.97 -3.13
N GLU A 618 -27.24 -12.55 -2.15
CA GLU A 618 -27.87 -13.07 -0.93
C GLU A 618 -27.22 -12.48 0.34
N VAL A 619 -28.04 -12.10 1.33
CA VAL A 619 -27.59 -11.94 2.72
C VAL A 619 -28.47 -12.79 3.62
N HIS A 620 -27.86 -13.82 4.20
CA HIS A 620 -28.45 -14.65 5.24
C HIS A 620 -28.26 -13.92 6.57
N LEU A 621 -29.37 -13.56 7.22
CA LEU A 621 -29.42 -12.79 8.44
C LEU A 621 -29.97 -13.65 9.58
N PRO A 622 -29.43 -13.51 10.81
CA PRO A 622 -29.91 -14.26 11.95
C PRO A 622 -31.24 -13.71 12.44
N ASN A 623 -32.02 -14.55 13.09
CA ASN A 623 -33.27 -14.15 13.70
C ASN A 623 -33.06 -13.21 14.91
N SER A 624 -31.85 -13.16 15.48
CA SER A 624 -31.43 -12.20 16.51
C SER A 624 -31.36 -10.71 16.08
N ILE A 625 -31.50 -10.36 14.79
CA ILE A 625 -31.46 -8.96 14.34
C ILE A 625 -32.65 -8.16 14.91
N THR A 626 -32.34 -7.07 15.63
CA THR A 626 -33.33 -6.12 16.17
C THR A 626 -33.28 -4.74 15.51
N SER A 627 -32.22 -4.42 14.76
CA SER A 627 -32.07 -3.12 14.10
C SER A 627 -31.22 -3.17 12.83
N ILE A 628 -31.60 -2.37 11.82
CA ILE A 628 -30.88 -2.21 10.55
C ILE A 628 -30.87 -0.73 10.21
N SER A 629 -29.69 -0.16 9.91
CA SER A 629 -29.59 1.24 9.47
C SER A 629 -30.26 1.44 8.10
N PRO A 630 -31.02 2.52 7.88
CA PRO A 630 -31.50 2.92 6.56
C PRO A 630 -30.40 3.04 5.49
N TYR A 631 -29.13 3.17 5.89
CA TYR A 631 -27.96 3.28 5.01
C TYR A 631 -27.02 2.06 5.09
N ALA A 632 -27.43 0.95 5.71
CA ALA A 632 -26.63 -0.28 5.79
C ALA A 632 -26.26 -0.85 4.41
N PHE A 633 -27.20 -0.78 3.45
CA PHE A 633 -27.09 -1.28 2.07
C PHE A 633 -27.00 -0.13 1.05
N ASN A 634 -26.15 0.86 1.30
CA ASN A 634 -25.99 1.99 0.39
C ASN A 634 -25.44 1.54 -0.99
N GLN A 635 -26.02 2.08 -2.06
CA GLN A 635 -25.77 1.70 -3.46
C GLN A 635 -26.07 0.23 -3.82
N ILE A 636 -26.94 -0.46 -3.07
CA ILE A 636 -27.44 -1.80 -3.41
C ILE A 636 -28.95 -1.75 -3.67
N ASN A 637 -29.40 -2.38 -4.76
CA ASN A 637 -30.79 -2.37 -5.21
C ASN A 637 -31.33 -3.73 -5.70
N HIS A 638 -30.60 -4.84 -5.48
CA HIS A 638 -30.85 -6.13 -6.14
C HIS A 638 -30.55 -7.37 -5.26
N VAL A 639 -30.60 -7.21 -3.92
CA VAL A 639 -30.26 -8.28 -2.97
C VAL A 639 -31.50 -9.01 -2.43
N THR A 640 -31.34 -10.29 -2.10
CA THR A 640 -32.30 -11.10 -1.35
C THR A 640 -31.84 -11.22 0.10
N LEU A 641 -32.71 -10.87 1.05
CA LEU A 641 -32.50 -11.12 2.49
C LEU A 641 -33.15 -12.46 2.85
N ILE A 642 -32.43 -13.29 3.59
CA ILE A 642 -32.84 -14.67 3.93
C ILE A 642 -32.74 -14.85 5.45
N THR A 643 -33.75 -15.47 6.06
CA THR A 643 -33.76 -15.83 7.49
C THR A 643 -34.24 -17.27 7.68
N LYS A 644 -34.01 -17.86 8.87
CA LYS A 644 -34.53 -19.20 9.20
C LYS A 644 -35.99 -19.19 9.62
N GLU A 645 -36.37 -18.15 10.36
CA GLU A 645 -37.75 -17.90 10.80
C GLU A 645 -38.16 -16.46 10.45
N PHE A 646 -39.43 -16.12 10.65
CA PHE A 646 -39.90 -14.76 10.35
C PHE A 646 -39.34 -13.73 11.34
N ASN A 647 -38.63 -12.71 10.84
CA ASN A 647 -38.23 -11.53 11.60
C ASN A 647 -38.92 -10.27 11.02
N GLN A 648 -39.64 -9.52 11.87
CA GLN A 648 -40.40 -8.33 11.46
C GLN A 648 -39.50 -7.19 10.96
N VAL A 649 -38.37 -6.94 11.63
CA VAL A 649 -37.44 -5.84 11.31
C VAL A 649 -36.81 -6.06 9.93
N ILE A 650 -36.38 -7.29 9.66
CA ILE A 650 -35.83 -7.68 8.35
C ILE A 650 -36.93 -7.57 7.27
N SER A 651 -38.13 -8.08 7.55
CA SER A 651 -39.32 -7.96 6.67
C SER A 651 -39.60 -6.52 6.25
N ASP A 652 -39.63 -5.59 7.21
CA ASP A 652 -40.04 -4.21 6.95
C ASP A 652 -38.92 -3.36 6.32
N PHE A 653 -37.66 -3.64 6.68
CA PHE A 653 -36.51 -3.09 5.97
C PHE A 653 -36.47 -3.55 4.50
N ALA A 654 -36.73 -4.83 4.23
CA ALA A 654 -36.79 -5.36 2.87
C ALA A 654 -37.86 -4.65 2.03
N LYS A 655 -39.08 -4.47 2.58
CA LYS A 655 -40.17 -3.69 1.95
C LYS A 655 -39.74 -2.24 1.69
N GLN A 656 -39.12 -1.57 2.67
CA GLN A 656 -38.66 -0.18 2.53
C GLN A 656 -37.61 -0.03 1.41
N LYS A 657 -36.79 -1.06 1.18
CA LYS A 657 -35.73 -1.07 0.16
C LYS A 657 -36.12 -1.74 -1.16
N SER A 658 -37.34 -2.26 -1.28
CA SER A 658 -37.77 -3.09 -2.42
C SER A 658 -36.86 -4.32 -2.65
N PHE A 659 -36.27 -4.85 -1.58
CA PHE A 659 -35.48 -6.09 -1.61
C PHE A 659 -36.38 -7.32 -1.54
N THR A 660 -35.91 -8.45 -2.07
CA THR A 660 -36.61 -9.73 -1.88
C THR A 660 -36.34 -10.26 -0.48
N TYR A 661 -37.34 -10.86 0.16
CA TYR A 661 -37.22 -11.48 1.49
C TYR A 661 -37.73 -12.92 1.42
N ARG A 662 -36.91 -13.87 1.89
CA ARG A 662 -37.15 -15.32 1.84
C ARG A 662 -36.93 -15.94 3.23
N ILE A 663 -37.64 -17.01 3.54
CA ILE A 663 -37.46 -17.78 4.78
C ILE A 663 -37.10 -19.21 4.39
N ASP A 664 -35.86 -19.60 4.68
CA ASP A 664 -35.30 -20.92 4.36
C ASP A 664 -35.05 -21.68 5.68
N LYS A 665 -35.77 -22.80 5.89
CA LYS A 665 -35.75 -23.57 7.14
C LYS A 665 -34.70 -24.69 7.15
#